data_AF-A0A2J7RQB8-F1
#
_entry.id   AF-A0A2J7RQB8-F1
#
_cell.length_a   1.000
_cell.length_b   1.000
_cell.length_c   1.000
_cell.angle_alpha   90.00
_cell.angle_beta   90.00
_cell.angle_gamma   90.00
#
_symmetry.space_group_name_H-M   'P 1'
#
loop_
_entity.id
_entity.type
_entity.pdbx_description
1 polymer ?
#
loop_
_entity_poly.entity_id
_entity_poly.type
_entity_poly.pdbx_seq_one_letter_code
_entity_poly.pdbx_strand_id
1 'polypeptide(L)'
;MRATCEKILGNIIKDDDKYQFGKTKIFFRAGQVAYLEKLRADKLRQCCIIIQKQIRAFICHKKYLRKIKATRCIQRYARGFIARRQVYHIRRNKAATTIQRHIRGWLKRTQFGRIKLCVLGLQARARGLLARRRYQQLRYNHKAIIIQKHVRCWLTRRKYLQTIYRIILVQSVVRRWLARRLYKKLKQEARSVEHVKKLNKGLENKIISLQQKIEELVKENNMMKSTQHELAELRIKVDSLKGLEAETKRITLILNNKEQELEAVLKSLEHERDEKIDLVNEKEHLEKARKEELERMNGENIKLKAELDELNERIKSNQIGAEEILKARLEEEKLFLIREHDQDRDAYQKLLADYNSLEQHNEMLEMEVSRLQRGGANASGAKKEHQRSLSNASTASATSELPDDDYGYGSVRSTASVTSSGSHQKLENIDWNQQQGRKSETVSPVGQKPPEQIDVGLVLKLQQKLKDVEKERNRLQKRIEYLEKEDSPSDDAAKTQDTFKLQELEMENAKLKTDLAALRKVTADGETGGQELLKQLETCQLELDRRREECIQLHSVLANQTKGLKSVASNNYSSHVDIINEDGELVLAFEAQKKINRQLEDELQAEKTRWQAERVEFMQEIEKLREDNDRQQKLLSVNLTMSPQTQTEAFMQHEITRLTSENLDLQEKCDVLSEQCRKYRKQIKLLAKKLKDVGVTEAVNDGEALPSTAVALPQDQRSNLPVVRKKERDYMGMFEYRKEDAQIIVKHLIYDLKPRVAVSLLPGLPAYILFMCIRHTDFANDDEKVRSLLTATINTIKKVIRKRHEDLDTTVLWLTNTLRLLHNLKQYSGDKIFQTENTQKQNEQCLHNFDLSEYRQVLSDIAVWIYQGVIRHLEERVQPMIVPAILEHEAISGLSGQKPGGMRGRASSFVRESELPVDAQKALDTLLQELTAFHRSLGFHGVDPEVIIQVFRQLFYFISASSLNNLLLRKDLCHWTKGMQIRYNLSHLEQWIRDQRMQETKVLDTLQPIVQAAQLLQARKTDEDVQSVCDMCDKLSMYQIIKILNLYTPADEFEERVPISFIRKVQATLQERAGPQEQATLLMETKFSYPVRFPFNPSNIRLEDIEIPECLNLPMLKKV
;
A
#
# COMPACT_ATOMS: atom_id res chain seq x y z
N MET A 1 -2.32 -26.00 111.92
CA MET A 1 -0.91 -25.91 112.35
C MET A 1 -0.38 -27.18 112.99
N ARG A 2 -0.80 -27.59 114.21
CA ARG A 2 -0.19 -28.74 114.91
C ARG A 2 -0.09 -30.02 114.07
N ALA A 3 -1.20 -30.54 113.54
CA ALA A 3 -1.22 -31.70 112.62
C ALA A 3 -0.42 -31.52 111.33
N THR A 4 -0.17 -30.27 110.91
CA THR A 4 0.71 -29.94 109.79
C THR A 4 2.18 -30.09 110.19
N CYS A 5 2.54 -29.64 111.40
CA CYS A 5 3.89 -29.77 111.95
C CYS A 5 4.22 -31.23 112.29
N GLU A 6 3.26 -32.00 112.81
CA GLU A 6 3.37 -33.44 113.05
C GLU A 6 3.71 -34.18 111.74
N LYS A 7 2.98 -33.92 110.65
CA LYS A 7 3.28 -34.48 109.31
C LYS A 7 4.58 -33.97 108.69
N ILE A 8 5.02 -32.75 108.99
CA ILE A 8 6.29 -32.21 108.46
C ILE A 8 7.48 -32.82 109.20
N LEU A 9 7.43 -32.88 110.54
CA LEU A 9 8.55 -33.36 111.34
C LEU A 9 8.75 -34.88 111.22
N GLY A 10 7.68 -35.69 111.27
CA GLY A 10 7.81 -37.15 111.07
C GLY A 10 8.35 -37.55 109.68
N ASN A 11 8.25 -36.68 108.68
CA ASN A 11 8.85 -36.89 107.36
C ASN A 11 10.32 -36.44 107.26
N ILE A 12 10.78 -35.51 108.12
CA ILE A 12 12.10 -34.88 108.02
C ILE A 12 13.06 -35.37 109.12
N ILE A 13 12.54 -35.68 110.30
CA ILE A 13 13.26 -36.18 111.47
C ILE A 13 12.61 -37.52 111.87
N LYS A 14 13.17 -38.63 111.37
CA LYS A 14 12.65 -40.00 111.57
C LYS A 14 12.90 -40.60 112.97
N ASP A 15 13.15 -39.76 113.96
CA ASP A 15 13.58 -40.16 115.30
C ASP A 15 12.89 -39.26 116.32
N ASP A 16 11.95 -39.84 117.05
CA ASP A 16 11.00 -39.13 117.90
C ASP A 16 11.61 -38.69 119.24
N ASP A 17 12.84 -39.12 119.59
CA ASP A 17 13.57 -38.55 120.74
C ASP A 17 14.20 -37.18 120.41
N LYS A 18 14.23 -36.78 119.13
CA LYS A 18 14.84 -35.52 118.69
C LYS A 18 13.91 -34.30 118.78
N TYR A 19 12.60 -34.49 118.94
CA TYR A 19 11.61 -33.41 118.99
C TYR A 19 10.36 -33.80 119.81
N GLN A 20 9.71 -32.84 120.47
CA GLN A 20 8.50 -33.11 121.29
C GLN A 20 7.45 -31.99 121.18
N PHE A 21 6.17 -32.36 121.07
CA PHE A 21 5.05 -31.40 121.01
C PHE A 21 4.53 -31.03 122.40
N GLY A 22 4.79 -29.78 122.82
CA GLY A 22 4.10 -29.17 123.95
C GLY A 22 2.71 -28.64 123.58
N LYS A 23 2.02 -28.03 124.55
CA LYS A 23 0.67 -27.45 124.35
C LYS A 23 0.64 -26.31 123.32
N THR A 24 1.70 -25.51 123.24
CA THR A 24 1.80 -24.31 122.38
C THR A 24 3.14 -24.14 121.65
N LYS A 25 4.14 -24.99 121.94
CA LYS A 25 5.50 -24.92 121.37
C LYS A 25 5.98 -26.32 120.99
N ILE A 26 6.86 -26.40 119.99
CA ILE A 26 7.61 -27.61 119.65
C ILE A 26 8.99 -27.46 120.29
N PHE A 27 9.41 -28.46 121.06
CA PHE A 27 10.74 -28.54 121.64
C PHE A 27 11.62 -29.42 120.75
N PHE A 28 12.89 -29.05 120.62
CA PHE A 28 13.87 -29.72 119.78
C PHE A 28 15.14 -29.98 120.58
N ARG A 29 15.77 -31.15 120.41
CA ARG A 29 17.14 -31.35 120.90
C ARG A 29 18.10 -30.41 120.16
N ALA A 30 19.23 -30.11 120.80
CA ALA A 30 20.24 -29.20 120.25
C ALA A 30 20.66 -29.59 118.81
N GLY A 31 20.89 -28.58 117.97
CA GLY A 31 21.26 -28.76 116.56
C GLY A 31 20.10 -29.09 115.60
N GLN A 32 18.95 -29.59 116.06
CA GLN A 32 17.85 -29.97 115.15
C GLN A 32 17.22 -28.76 114.43
N VAL A 33 17.12 -27.61 115.10
CA VAL A 33 16.68 -26.36 114.45
C VAL A 33 17.65 -25.96 113.33
N ALA A 34 18.97 -26.01 113.58
CA ALA A 34 19.97 -25.72 112.56
C ALA A 34 19.95 -26.71 111.37
N TYR A 35 19.59 -27.98 111.62
CA TYR A 35 19.37 -28.97 110.57
C TYR A 35 18.15 -28.64 109.70
N LEU A 36 17.03 -28.23 110.31
CA LEU A 36 15.83 -27.77 109.59
C LEU A 36 16.11 -26.48 108.79
N GLU A 37 16.83 -25.52 109.37
CA GLU A 37 17.24 -24.29 108.70
C GLU A 37 18.21 -24.56 107.54
N LYS A 38 19.12 -25.54 107.68
CA LYS A 38 19.97 -26.00 106.57
C LYS A 38 19.13 -26.62 105.45
N LEU A 39 18.20 -27.52 105.75
CA LEU A 39 17.32 -28.13 104.73
C LEU A 39 16.46 -27.07 104.02
N ARG A 40 15.99 -26.06 104.75
CA ARG A 40 15.30 -24.88 104.19
C ARG A 40 16.22 -24.10 103.25
N ALA A 41 17.45 -23.81 103.66
CA ALA A 41 18.44 -23.10 102.84
C ALA A 41 18.82 -23.90 101.57
N ASP A 42 19.07 -25.21 101.69
CA ASP A 42 19.36 -26.09 100.56
C ASP A 42 18.15 -26.18 99.60
N LYS A 43 16.91 -26.19 100.11
CA LYS A 43 15.72 -26.18 99.27
C LYS A 43 15.50 -24.85 98.56
N LEU A 44 15.72 -23.73 99.23
CA LEU A 44 15.71 -22.40 98.62
C LEU A 44 16.80 -22.30 97.54
N ARG A 45 18.01 -22.80 97.81
CA ARG A 45 19.13 -22.87 96.86
C ARG A 45 18.77 -23.69 95.61
N GLN A 46 18.11 -24.84 95.76
CA GLN A 46 17.59 -25.61 94.61
C GLN A 46 16.60 -24.78 93.77
N CYS A 47 15.64 -24.11 94.39
CA CYS A 47 14.67 -23.26 93.69
C CYS A 47 15.37 -22.09 92.96
N CYS A 48 16.33 -21.41 93.61
CA CYS A 48 17.14 -20.37 92.99
C CYS A 48 17.95 -20.89 91.80
N ILE A 49 18.55 -22.08 91.90
CA ILE A 49 19.28 -22.71 90.78
C ILE A 49 18.35 -23.01 89.60
N ILE A 50 17.12 -23.49 89.85
CA ILE A 50 16.13 -23.74 88.79
C ILE A 50 15.72 -22.42 88.10
N ILE A 51 15.42 -21.38 88.87
CA ILE A 51 15.08 -20.05 88.35
C ILE A 51 16.24 -19.47 87.53
N GLN A 52 17.47 -19.49 88.07
CA GLN A 52 18.67 -19.03 87.37
C GLN A 52 18.94 -19.84 86.09
N LYS A 53 18.76 -21.17 86.11
CA LYS A 53 18.88 -22.04 84.92
C LYS A 53 17.92 -21.60 83.82
N GLN A 54 16.65 -21.40 84.14
CA GLN A 54 15.63 -21.02 83.15
C GLN A 54 15.83 -19.59 82.64
N ILE A 55 16.22 -18.63 83.49
CA ILE A 55 16.55 -17.26 83.05
C ILE A 55 17.77 -17.27 82.12
N ARG A 56 18.85 -17.99 82.47
CA ARG A 56 20.04 -18.14 81.62
C ARG A 56 19.70 -18.78 80.28
N ALA A 57 18.89 -19.85 80.28
CA ALA A 57 18.42 -20.52 79.06
C ALA A 57 17.57 -19.59 78.18
N PHE A 58 16.61 -18.85 78.76
CA PHE A 58 15.77 -17.88 78.06
C PHE A 58 16.59 -16.76 77.41
N ILE A 59 17.56 -16.19 78.14
CA ILE A 59 18.47 -15.15 77.60
C ILE A 59 19.27 -15.70 76.43
N CYS A 60 19.84 -16.91 76.54
CA CYS A 60 20.61 -17.54 75.46
C CYS A 60 19.73 -17.84 74.24
N HIS A 61 18.53 -18.39 74.44
CA HIS A 61 17.56 -18.64 73.38
C HIS A 61 17.13 -17.34 72.67
N LYS A 62 16.85 -16.27 73.42
CA LYS A 62 16.51 -14.94 72.88
C LYS A 62 17.68 -14.33 72.09
N LYS A 63 18.93 -14.50 72.54
CA LYS A 63 20.14 -14.13 71.77
C LYS A 63 20.29 -14.96 70.48
N TYR A 64 20.05 -16.26 70.53
CA TYR A 64 20.11 -17.16 69.36
C TYR A 64 19.04 -16.83 68.31
N LEU A 65 17.78 -16.60 68.72
CA LEU A 65 16.71 -16.20 67.81
C LEU A 65 16.98 -14.83 67.14
N ARG A 66 17.62 -13.89 67.84
CA ARG A 66 18.11 -12.62 67.23
C ARG A 66 19.13 -12.90 66.12
N LYS A 67 20.13 -13.77 66.37
CA LYS A 67 21.11 -14.17 65.34
C LYS A 67 20.43 -14.80 64.12
N ILE A 68 19.53 -15.78 64.31
CA ILE A 68 18.78 -16.40 63.21
C ILE A 68 17.98 -15.36 62.40
N LYS A 69 17.27 -14.43 63.06
CA LYS A 69 16.50 -13.39 62.37
C LYS A 69 17.40 -12.48 61.53
N ALA A 70 18.55 -12.06 62.07
CA ALA A 70 19.54 -11.27 61.32
C ALA A 70 20.09 -12.04 60.11
N THR A 71 20.58 -13.27 60.30
CA THR A 71 21.13 -14.11 59.22
C THR A 71 20.10 -14.37 58.11
N ARG A 72 18.86 -14.72 58.45
CA ARG A 72 17.78 -14.92 57.47
C ARG A 72 17.44 -13.62 56.72
N CYS A 73 17.48 -12.47 57.39
CA CYS A 73 17.26 -11.17 56.76
C CYS A 73 18.36 -10.86 55.73
N ILE A 74 19.64 -10.99 56.11
CA ILE A 74 20.80 -10.79 55.23
C ILE A 74 20.74 -11.74 54.03
N GLN A 75 20.47 -13.03 54.25
CA GLN A 75 20.32 -14.02 53.17
C GLN A 75 19.17 -13.66 52.21
N ARG A 76 18.04 -13.14 52.71
CA ARG A 76 16.92 -12.66 51.88
C ARG A 76 17.33 -11.48 50.99
N TYR A 77 18.00 -10.48 51.56
CA TYR A 77 18.47 -9.32 50.79
C TYR A 77 19.55 -9.70 49.77
N ALA A 78 20.51 -10.55 50.12
CA ALA A 78 21.55 -11.03 49.22
C ALA A 78 20.99 -11.82 48.01
N ARG A 79 20.07 -12.77 48.26
CA ARG A 79 19.38 -13.51 47.18
C ARG A 79 18.57 -12.57 46.28
N GLY A 80 17.84 -11.61 46.88
CA GLY A 80 17.09 -10.60 46.12
C GLY A 80 17.98 -9.66 45.29
N PHE A 81 19.18 -9.32 45.78
CA PHE A 81 20.16 -8.52 45.03
C PHE A 81 20.70 -9.29 43.83
N ILE A 82 21.10 -10.56 44.00
CA ILE A 82 21.59 -11.42 42.91
C ILE A 82 20.54 -11.57 41.82
N ALA A 83 19.28 -11.87 42.20
CA ALA A 83 18.18 -11.99 41.25
C ALA A 83 17.91 -10.69 40.47
N ARG A 84 17.88 -9.53 41.16
CA ARG A 84 17.73 -8.22 40.49
C ARG A 84 18.89 -7.92 39.54
N ARG A 85 20.14 -8.24 39.92
CA ARG A 85 21.32 -8.07 39.06
C ARG A 85 21.22 -8.93 37.80
N GLN A 86 20.83 -10.20 37.94
CA GLN A 86 20.62 -11.11 36.80
C GLN A 86 19.53 -10.61 35.85
N VAL A 87 18.37 -10.17 36.37
CA VAL A 87 17.29 -9.58 35.55
C VAL A 87 17.75 -8.30 34.84
N TYR A 88 18.55 -7.45 35.49
CA TYR A 88 19.14 -6.26 34.87
C TYR A 88 20.07 -6.62 33.70
N HIS A 89 20.95 -7.62 33.85
CA HIS A 89 21.79 -8.11 32.74
C HIS A 89 20.95 -8.68 31.58
N ILE A 90 19.90 -9.47 31.86
CA ILE A 90 19.00 -10.01 30.83
C ILE A 90 18.30 -8.88 30.08
N ARG A 91 17.78 -7.85 30.77
CA ARG A 91 17.17 -6.66 30.15
C ARG A 91 18.17 -5.90 29.29
N ARG A 92 19.39 -5.66 29.79
CA ARG A 92 20.47 -4.97 29.06
C ARG A 92 20.90 -5.74 27.82
N ASN A 93 20.99 -7.08 27.89
CA ASN A 93 21.30 -7.93 26.75
C ASN A 93 20.17 -7.93 25.71
N LYS A 94 18.89 -7.98 26.13
CA LYS A 94 17.74 -7.87 25.22
C LYS A 94 17.67 -6.49 24.54
N ALA A 95 18.03 -5.42 25.24
CA ALA A 95 18.16 -4.09 24.65
C ALA A 95 19.31 -4.05 23.62
N ALA A 96 20.49 -4.59 23.96
CA ALA A 96 21.64 -4.65 23.07
C ALA A 96 21.35 -5.45 21.78
N THR A 97 20.74 -6.63 21.85
CA THR A 97 20.35 -7.40 20.66
C THR A 97 19.25 -6.70 19.86
N THR A 98 18.34 -5.99 20.52
CA THR A 98 17.32 -5.16 19.85
C THR A 98 17.95 -3.98 19.09
N ILE A 99 18.98 -3.32 19.63
CA ILE A 99 19.72 -2.27 18.91
C ILE A 99 20.52 -2.88 17.75
N GLN A 100 21.24 -3.98 18.01
CA GLN A 100 22.05 -4.67 16.99
C GLN A 100 21.22 -5.17 15.80
N ARG A 101 20.00 -5.72 16.00
CA ARG A 101 19.16 -6.16 14.87
C ARG A 101 18.75 -4.98 13.96
N HIS A 102 18.42 -3.82 14.54
CA HIS A 102 18.00 -2.65 13.76
C HIS A 102 19.19 -2.06 12.99
N ILE A 103 20.37 -1.95 13.62
CA ILE A 103 21.60 -1.48 12.94
C ILE A 103 22.01 -2.44 11.81
N ARG A 104 22.04 -3.76 12.05
CA ARG A 104 22.35 -4.76 11.02
C ARG A 104 21.35 -4.72 9.85
N GLY A 105 20.06 -4.58 10.15
CA GLY A 105 18.99 -4.44 9.15
C GLY A 105 19.12 -3.15 8.34
N TRP A 106 19.36 -2.01 9.00
CA TRP A 106 19.58 -0.72 8.34
C TRP A 106 20.80 -0.74 7.43
N LEU A 107 21.95 -1.25 7.89
CA LEU A 107 23.16 -1.39 7.07
C LEU A 107 22.90 -2.20 5.80
N LYS A 108 22.17 -3.32 5.89
CA LYS A 108 21.86 -4.15 4.72
C LYS A 108 20.82 -3.53 3.77
N ARG A 109 19.80 -2.84 4.30
CA ARG A 109 18.86 -2.05 3.47
C ARG A 109 19.58 -0.92 2.72
N THR A 110 20.47 -0.20 3.39
CA THR A 110 21.29 0.88 2.80
C THR A 110 22.26 0.34 1.74
N GLN A 111 22.92 -0.80 2.00
CA GLN A 111 23.78 -1.49 1.03
C GLN A 111 22.99 -1.89 -0.23
N PHE A 112 21.81 -2.52 -0.06
CA PHE A 112 20.93 -2.90 -1.16
C PHE A 112 20.42 -1.69 -1.96
N GLY A 113 20.01 -0.61 -1.28
CA GLY A 113 19.56 0.63 -1.93
C GLY A 113 20.63 1.24 -2.84
N ARG A 114 21.89 1.30 -2.39
CA ARG A 114 23.03 1.77 -3.21
C ARG A 114 23.25 0.90 -4.45
N ILE A 115 23.20 -0.43 -4.30
CA ILE A 115 23.34 -1.37 -5.43
C ILE A 115 22.17 -1.21 -6.42
N LYS A 116 20.92 -1.13 -5.93
CA LYS A 116 19.72 -0.93 -6.75
C LYS A 116 19.82 0.36 -7.58
N LEU A 117 20.22 1.48 -6.98
CA LEU A 117 20.40 2.76 -7.68
C LEU A 117 21.49 2.68 -8.75
N CYS A 118 22.64 2.05 -8.44
CA CYS A 118 23.72 1.84 -9.41
C CYS A 118 23.26 1.01 -10.62
N VAL A 119 22.59 -0.12 -10.38
CA VAL A 119 22.05 -0.99 -11.44
C VAL A 119 20.99 -0.28 -12.28
N LEU A 120 20.07 0.47 -11.65
CA LEU A 120 19.07 1.25 -12.39
C LEU A 120 19.71 2.33 -13.26
N GLY A 121 20.70 3.07 -12.75
CA GLY A 121 21.43 4.08 -13.52
C GLY A 121 22.20 3.49 -14.70
N LEU A 122 22.82 2.32 -14.54
CA LEU A 122 23.52 1.61 -15.61
C LEU A 122 22.53 1.09 -16.66
N GLN A 123 21.41 0.48 -16.25
CA GLN A 123 20.35 0.05 -17.16
C GLN A 123 19.73 1.23 -17.93
N ALA A 124 19.49 2.37 -17.27
CA ALA A 124 18.95 3.58 -17.91
C ALA A 124 19.91 4.12 -18.97
N ARG A 125 21.22 4.23 -18.66
CA ARG A 125 22.25 4.62 -19.64
C ARG A 125 22.33 3.65 -20.82
N ALA A 126 22.27 2.33 -20.57
CA ALA A 126 22.29 1.31 -21.62
C ALA A 126 21.04 1.37 -22.54
N ARG A 127 19.84 1.45 -21.96
CA ARG A 127 18.57 1.62 -22.72
C ARG A 127 18.59 2.91 -23.54
N GLY A 128 19.04 4.02 -22.95
CA GLY A 128 19.18 5.31 -23.63
C GLY A 128 20.18 5.29 -24.80
N LEU A 129 21.31 4.59 -24.66
CA LEU A 129 22.29 4.40 -25.75
C LEU A 129 21.69 3.60 -26.91
N LEU A 130 20.96 2.52 -26.62
CA LEU A 130 20.28 1.70 -27.64
C LEU A 130 19.19 2.50 -28.36
N ALA A 131 18.39 3.27 -27.63
CA ALA A 131 17.36 4.16 -28.20
C ALA A 131 17.97 5.21 -29.13
N ARG A 132 19.05 5.89 -28.70
CA ARG A 132 19.77 6.89 -29.53
C ARG A 132 20.36 6.27 -30.81
N ARG A 133 20.97 5.08 -30.73
CA ARG A 133 21.47 4.35 -31.91
C ARG A 133 20.35 4.02 -32.90
N ARG A 134 19.20 3.49 -32.43
CA ARG A 134 18.03 3.21 -33.28
C ARG A 134 17.48 4.47 -33.95
N TYR A 135 17.33 5.56 -33.18
CA TYR A 135 16.86 6.86 -33.72
C TYR A 135 17.81 7.43 -34.77
N GLN A 136 19.13 7.34 -34.56
CA GLN A 136 20.11 7.81 -35.52
C GLN A 136 20.10 6.97 -36.81
N GLN A 137 19.93 5.65 -36.71
CA GLN A 137 19.74 4.77 -37.88
C GLN A 137 18.45 5.12 -38.66
N LEU A 138 17.34 5.39 -37.96
CA LEU A 138 16.10 5.88 -38.59
C LEU A 138 16.31 7.23 -39.31
N ARG A 139 17.06 8.17 -38.72
CA ARG A 139 17.40 9.44 -39.38
C ARG A 139 18.23 9.23 -40.65
N TYR A 140 19.24 8.36 -40.63
CA TYR A 140 20.02 8.04 -41.83
C TYR A 140 19.15 7.41 -42.92
N ASN A 141 18.31 6.42 -42.58
CA ASN A 141 17.39 5.79 -43.51
C ASN A 141 16.41 6.81 -44.12
N HIS A 142 15.82 7.68 -43.31
CA HIS A 142 14.90 8.73 -43.77
C HIS A 142 15.58 9.74 -44.73
N LYS A 143 16.82 10.18 -44.42
CA LYS A 143 17.59 11.05 -45.32
C LYS A 143 17.98 10.33 -46.62
N ALA A 144 18.34 9.04 -46.57
CA ALA A 144 18.59 8.22 -47.75
C ALA A 144 17.33 8.09 -48.63
N ILE A 145 16.14 7.88 -48.04
CA ILE A 145 14.86 7.82 -48.75
C ILE A 145 14.55 9.15 -49.46
N ILE A 146 14.80 10.29 -48.82
CA ILE A 146 14.63 11.62 -49.47
C ILE A 146 15.55 11.73 -50.70
N ILE A 147 16.83 11.40 -50.57
CA ILE A 147 17.79 11.45 -51.69
C ILE A 147 17.34 10.51 -52.82
N GLN A 148 16.95 9.28 -52.50
CA GLN A 148 16.43 8.31 -53.47
C GLN A 148 15.15 8.81 -54.17
N LYS A 149 14.23 9.46 -53.45
CA LYS A 149 13.00 10.07 -54.02
C LYS A 149 13.34 11.13 -55.07
N HIS A 150 14.26 12.06 -54.76
CA HIS A 150 14.66 13.11 -55.70
C HIS A 150 15.39 12.55 -56.92
N VAL A 151 16.32 11.60 -56.75
CA VAL A 151 17.05 10.95 -57.86
C VAL A 151 16.10 10.17 -58.78
N ARG A 152 15.18 9.37 -58.21
CA ARG A 152 14.17 8.62 -58.99
C ARG A 152 13.26 9.56 -59.79
N CYS A 153 12.81 10.66 -59.18
CA CYS A 153 12.00 11.68 -59.84
C CYS A 153 12.74 12.35 -61.01
N TRP A 154 13.99 12.77 -60.78
CA TRP A 154 14.83 13.41 -61.80
C TRP A 154 15.08 12.50 -63.01
N LEU A 155 15.41 11.22 -62.79
CA LEU A 155 15.60 10.24 -63.85
C LEU A 155 14.35 10.07 -64.73
N THR A 156 13.17 9.98 -64.13
CA THR A 156 11.90 9.85 -64.85
C THR A 156 11.55 11.12 -65.61
N ARG A 157 11.71 12.31 -65.00
CA ARG A 157 11.50 13.61 -65.66
C ARG A 157 12.44 13.82 -66.84
N ARG A 158 13.71 13.38 -66.74
CA ARG A 158 14.68 13.44 -67.83
C ARG A 158 14.27 12.56 -69.02
N LYS A 159 13.80 11.33 -68.77
CA LYS A 159 13.26 10.43 -69.81
C LYS A 159 12.03 11.04 -70.50
N TYR A 160 11.08 11.58 -69.73
CA TYR A 160 9.85 12.19 -70.26
C TYR A 160 10.14 13.39 -71.19
N LEU A 161 11.05 14.30 -70.80
CA LEU A 161 11.43 15.45 -71.61
C LEU A 161 12.12 15.03 -72.93
N GLN A 162 12.96 13.97 -72.91
CA GLN A 162 13.55 13.40 -74.12
C GLN A 162 12.48 12.83 -75.07
N THR A 163 11.44 12.19 -74.53
CA THR A 163 10.30 11.70 -75.34
C THR A 163 9.50 12.86 -75.94
N ILE A 164 9.20 13.91 -75.18
CA ILE A 164 8.51 15.11 -75.70
C ILE A 164 9.31 15.76 -76.83
N TYR A 165 10.62 15.95 -76.67
CA TYR A 165 11.46 16.55 -77.71
C TYR A 165 11.40 15.76 -79.03
N ARG A 166 11.46 14.43 -78.96
CA ARG A 166 11.32 13.55 -80.13
C ARG A 166 9.93 13.67 -80.78
N ILE A 167 8.86 13.76 -80.00
CA ILE A 167 7.49 13.94 -80.51
C ILE A 167 7.34 15.31 -81.20
N ILE A 168 7.83 16.39 -80.59
CA ILE A 168 7.78 17.75 -81.16
C ILE A 168 8.54 17.80 -82.50
N LEU A 169 9.72 17.18 -82.56
CA LEU A 169 10.50 17.09 -83.79
C LEU A 169 9.70 16.42 -84.92
N VAL A 170 9.12 15.24 -84.68
CA VAL A 170 8.28 14.53 -85.65
C VAL A 170 7.06 15.36 -86.06
N GLN A 171 6.33 15.96 -85.11
CA GLN A 171 5.19 16.83 -85.42
C GLN A 171 5.59 18.05 -86.28
N SER A 172 6.77 18.63 -86.05
CA SER A 172 7.25 19.78 -86.84
C SER A 172 7.47 19.41 -88.31
N VAL A 173 8.00 18.21 -88.59
CA VAL A 173 8.20 17.68 -89.94
C VAL A 173 6.85 17.41 -90.62
N VAL A 174 5.89 16.79 -89.92
CA VAL A 174 4.55 16.52 -90.46
C VAL A 174 3.78 17.81 -90.76
N ARG A 175 3.80 18.81 -89.86
CA ARG A 175 3.20 20.13 -90.11
C ARG A 175 3.82 20.82 -91.34
N ARG A 176 5.16 20.77 -91.48
CA ARG A 176 5.88 21.30 -92.65
C ARG A 176 5.52 20.57 -93.95
N TRP A 177 5.29 19.26 -93.91
CA TRP A 177 4.86 18.46 -95.05
C TRP A 177 3.42 18.81 -95.49
N LEU A 178 2.48 18.89 -94.54
CA LEU A 178 1.09 19.28 -94.80
C LEU A 178 1.00 20.67 -95.46
N ALA A 179 1.72 21.66 -94.90
CA ALA A 179 1.77 23.01 -95.47
C ALA A 179 2.31 23.02 -96.91
N ARG A 180 3.38 22.26 -97.19
CA ARG A 180 3.93 22.11 -98.56
C ARG A 180 2.95 21.42 -99.52
N ARG A 181 2.13 20.48 -99.04
CA ARG A 181 1.07 19.83 -99.85
C ARG A 181 -0.06 20.80 -100.19
N LEU A 182 -0.50 21.59 -99.21
CA LEU A 182 -1.59 22.56 -99.36
C LEU A 182 -1.18 23.72 -100.29
N TYR A 183 0.04 24.26 -100.12
CA TYR A 183 0.61 25.26 -101.05
C TYR A 183 0.68 24.77 -102.50
N LYS A 184 1.07 23.49 -102.73
CA LYS A 184 1.06 22.91 -104.08
C LYS A 184 -0.34 22.90 -104.71
N LYS A 185 -1.39 22.57 -103.93
CA LYS A 185 -2.78 22.56 -104.42
C LYS A 185 -3.27 23.97 -104.78
N LEU A 186 -3.10 24.95 -103.88
CA LEU A 186 -3.44 26.35 -104.14
C LEU A 186 -2.69 26.91 -105.37
N LYS A 187 -1.43 26.50 -105.60
CA LYS A 187 -0.64 26.87 -106.78
C LYS A 187 -1.11 26.21 -108.09
N GLN A 188 -1.89 25.13 -108.02
CA GLN A 188 -2.58 24.56 -109.18
C GLN A 188 -3.91 25.28 -109.42
N GLU A 189 -4.69 25.53 -108.37
CA GLU A 189 -5.96 26.28 -108.43
C GLU A 189 -5.75 27.72 -108.94
N ALA A 190 -4.63 28.36 -108.59
CA ALA A 190 -4.26 29.69 -109.09
C ALA A 190 -3.79 29.74 -110.56
N ARG A 191 -3.80 28.62 -111.31
CA ARG A 191 -3.40 28.58 -112.73
C ARG A 191 -4.56 28.64 -113.73
N SER A 192 -5.82 28.56 -113.30
CA SER A 192 -7.00 28.76 -114.17
C SER A 192 -7.40 30.24 -114.24
N VAL A 193 -6.71 31.01 -115.09
CA VAL A 193 -6.73 32.50 -115.09
C VAL A 193 -7.87 33.09 -115.94
N GLU A 194 -9.13 32.79 -115.58
CA GLU A 194 -10.29 33.33 -116.32
C GLU A 194 -11.36 33.98 -115.42
N HIS A 195 -11.56 33.48 -114.20
CA HIS A 195 -12.57 34.02 -113.28
C HIS A 195 -12.28 35.47 -112.79
N VAL A 196 -11.01 35.79 -112.55
CA VAL A 196 -10.59 37.08 -111.95
C VAL A 196 -10.79 38.27 -112.90
N LYS A 197 -10.75 38.06 -114.22
CA LYS A 197 -10.87 39.15 -115.21
C LYS A 197 -12.28 39.71 -115.39
N LYS A 198 -13.33 39.00 -114.95
CA LYS A 198 -14.74 39.46 -115.08
C LYS A 198 -15.26 40.25 -113.87
N LEU A 199 -14.63 40.16 -112.70
CA LEU A 199 -15.20 40.73 -111.46
C LEU A 199 -14.90 42.23 -111.29
N ASN A 200 -13.72 42.70 -111.71
CA ASN A 200 -13.25 44.06 -111.41
C ASN A 200 -14.02 45.19 -112.12
N LYS A 201 -14.80 44.90 -113.18
CA LYS A 201 -15.53 45.94 -113.93
C LYS A 201 -16.98 46.19 -113.46
N GLY A 202 -17.46 45.40 -112.48
CA GLY A 202 -18.78 45.59 -111.86
C GLY A 202 -18.76 46.28 -110.49
N LEU A 203 -17.58 46.38 -109.87
CA LEU A 203 -17.44 46.85 -108.49
C LEU A 203 -17.31 48.37 -108.38
N GLU A 204 -16.58 49.03 -109.29
CA GLU A 204 -16.28 50.47 -109.25
C GLU A 204 -17.56 51.33 -109.13
N ASN A 205 -18.57 51.06 -109.96
CA ASN A 205 -19.83 51.81 -109.99
C ASN A 205 -20.81 51.46 -108.84
N LYS A 206 -20.48 50.50 -107.97
CA LYS A 206 -21.29 50.18 -106.77
C LYS A 206 -20.58 50.57 -105.48
N ILE A 207 -19.24 50.64 -105.50
CA ILE A 207 -18.40 51.05 -104.36
C ILE A 207 -18.67 52.51 -103.96
N ILE A 208 -18.64 53.45 -104.91
CA ILE A 208 -18.79 54.89 -104.62
C ILE A 208 -20.14 55.20 -103.95
N SER A 209 -21.23 54.56 -104.40
CA SER A 209 -22.58 54.73 -103.84
C SER A 209 -22.80 54.06 -102.47
N LEU A 210 -21.93 53.14 -102.04
CA LEU A 210 -22.09 52.41 -100.78
C LEU A 210 -21.06 52.83 -99.73
N GLN A 211 -19.88 53.33 -100.11
CA GLN A 211 -18.87 53.80 -99.16
C GLN A 211 -19.42 54.88 -98.22
N GLN A 212 -20.07 55.92 -98.77
CA GLN A 212 -20.61 57.03 -97.97
C GLN A 212 -21.69 56.59 -96.96
N LYS A 213 -22.44 55.51 -97.21
CA LYS A 213 -23.50 55.02 -96.30
C LYS A 213 -23.04 53.87 -95.39
N ILE A 214 -21.81 53.39 -95.55
CA ILE A 214 -21.21 52.36 -94.71
C ILE A 214 -20.29 52.99 -93.65
N GLU A 215 -19.59 54.09 -93.92
CA GLU A 215 -18.69 54.70 -92.92
C GLU A 215 -19.39 55.23 -91.66
N GLU A 216 -20.62 55.76 -91.79
CA GLU A 216 -21.43 56.18 -90.62
C GLU A 216 -21.89 54.97 -89.81
N LEU A 217 -22.56 54.00 -90.45
CA LEU A 217 -23.10 52.82 -89.79
C LEU A 217 -21.99 51.90 -89.22
N VAL A 218 -20.79 51.86 -89.80
CA VAL A 218 -19.66 51.08 -89.26
C VAL A 218 -19.06 51.75 -88.02
N LYS A 219 -19.06 53.09 -87.91
CA LYS A 219 -18.68 53.78 -86.67
C LYS A 219 -19.64 53.45 -85.54
N GLU A 220 -20.95 53.56 -85.77
CA GLU A 220 -21.96 53.23 -84.76
C GLU A 220 -21.94 51.74 -84.37
N ASN A 221 -21.86 50.82 -85.33
CA ASN A 221 -21.93 49.39 -85.06
C ASN A 221 -20.67 48.86 -84.32
N ASN A 222 -19.50 49.44 -84.57
CA ASN A 222 -18.27 49.09 -83.83
C ASN A 222 -18.25 49.70 -82.43
N MET A 223 -18.72 50.94 -82.24
CA MET A 223 -18.92 51.54 -80.92
C MET A 223 -19.86 50.67 -80.06
N MET A 224 -21.01 50.28 -80.61
CA MET A 224 -21.98 49.40 -79.95
C MET A 224 -21.41 48.02 -79.61
N LYS A 225 -20.51 47.45 -80.44
CA LYS A 225 -19.90 46.14 -80.16
C LYS A 225 -18.77 46.19 -79.13
N SER A 226 -17.94 47.23 -79.11
CA SER A 226 -16.91 47.40 -78.06
C SER A 226 -17.59 47.56 -76.70
N THR A 227 -18.52 48.52 -76.61
CA THR A 227 -19.31 48.77 -75.40
C THR A 227 -20.15 47.57 -74.96
N GLN A 228 -20.71 46.76 -75.87
CA GLN A 228 -21.42 45.53 -75.49
C GLN A 228 -20.48 44.43 -74.95
N HIS A 229 -19.23 44.34 -75.41
CA HIS A 229 -18.24 43.40 -74.88
C HIS A 229 -17.67 43.88 -73.54
N GLU A 230 -17.37 45.18 -73.43
CA GLU A 230 -16.96 45.84 -72.19
C GLU A 230 -18.04 45.76 -71.11
N LEU A 231 -19.32 45.95 -71.47
CA LEU A 231 -20.45 45.74 -70.55
C LEU A 231 -20.56 44.29 -70.08
N ALA A 232 -20.25 43.29 -70.92
CA ALA A 232 -20.24 41.89 -70.50
C ALA A 232 -19.10 41.60 -69.51
N GLU A 233 -17.89 42.09 -69.77
CA GLU A 233 -16.75 42.00 -68.83
C GLU A 233 -17.02 42.76 -67.51
N LEU A 234 -17.56 43.97 -67.60
CA LEU A 234 -17.91 44.80 -66.44
C LEU A 234 -19.03 44.16 -65.62
N ARG A 235 -20.01 43.49 -66.24
CA ARG A 235 -21.07 42.76 -65.52
C ARG A 235 -20.50 41.57 -64.74
N ILE A 236 -19.57 40.81 -65.33
CA ILE A 236 -18.85 39.72 -64.64
C ILE A 236 -17.98 40.28 -63.50
N LYS A 237 -17.28 41.39 -63.72
CA LYS A 237 -16.50 42.09 -62.68
C LYS A 237 -17.42 42.63 -61.56
N VAL A 238 -18.57 43.19 -61.89
CA VAL A 238 -19.56 43.69 -60.91
C VAL A 238 -20.15 42.56 -60.08
N ASP A 239 -20.51 41.42 -60.65
CA ASP A 239 -21.03 40.29 -59.88
C ASP A 239 -19.92 39.62 -59.03
N SER A 240 -18.66 39.62 -59.49
CA SER A 240 -17.50 39.27 -58.67
C SER A 240 -17.28 40.28 -57.52
N LEU A 241 -17.44 41.58 -57.79
CA LEU A 241 -17.28 42.64 -56.79
C LEU A 241 -18.39 42.62 -55.75
N LYS A 242 -19.64 42.28 -56.09
CA LYS A 242 -20.73 42.03 -55.11
C LYS A 242 -20.40 40.86 -54.18
N GLY A 243 -19.76 39.81 -54.71
CA GLY A 243 -19.26 38.69 -53.90
C GLY A 243 -18.21 39.17 -52.89
N LEU A 244 -17.24 39.96 -53.34
CA LEU A 244 -16.22 40.57 -52.47
C LEU A 244 -16.82 41.58 -51.47
N GLU A 245 -17.83 42.36 -51.87
CA GLU A 245 -18.54 43.33 -51.03
C GLU A 245 -19.32 42.63 -49.90
N ALA A 246 -19.96 41.50 -50.20
CA ALA A 246 -20.61 40.67 -49.19
C ALA A 246 -19.58 40.05 -48.22
N GLU A 247 -18.42 39.64 -48.73
CA GLU A 247 -17.33 39.09 -47.90
C GLU A 247 -16.71 40.18 -46.99
N THR A 248 -16.43 41.38 -47.52
CA THR A 248 -15.94 42.50 -46.70
C THR A 248 -16.98 42.94 -45.68
N LYS A 249 -18.28 43.00 -46.01
CA LYS A 249 -19.34 43.30 -45.03
C LYS A 249 -19.41 42.28 -43.89
N ARG A 250 -19.16 40.99 -44.13
CA ARG A 250 -19.00 40.00 -43.04
C ARG A 250 -17.74 40.27 -42.22
N ILE A 251 -16.61 40.57 -42.86
CA ILE A 251 -15.33 40.84 -42.16
C ILE A 251 -15.44 42.11 -41.29
N THR A 252 -16.07 43.17 -41.77
CA THR A 252 -16.32 44.40 -40.98
C THR A 252 -17.23 44.13 -39.78
N LEU A 253 -18.28 43.30 -39.93
CA LEU A 253 -19.13 42.91 -38.79
C LEU A 253 -18.35 42.09 -37.76
N ILE A 254 -17.48 41.18 -38.20
CA ILE A 254 -16.62 40.39 -37.31
C ILE A 254 -15.59 41.27 -36.60
N LEU A 255 -15.00 42.26 -37.29
CA LEU A 255 -14.08 43.24 -36.70
C LEU A 255 -14.78 44.09 -35.63
N ASN A 256 -15.94 44.68 -35.95
CA ASN A 256 -16.69 45.51 -35.00
C ASN A 256 -17.08 44.72 -33.74
N ASN A 257 -17.50 43.46 -33.88
CA ASN A 257 -17.76 42.60 -32.72
C ASN A 257 -16.48 42.32 -31.90
N LYS A 258 -15.32 42.16 -32.55
CA LYS A 258 -14.04 41.96 -31.86
C LYS A 258 -13.48 43.22 -31.22
N GLU A 259 -13.77 44.40 -31.75
CA GLU A 259 -13.45 45.68 -31.13
C GLU A 259 -14.31 45.91 -29.87
N GLN A 260 -15.60 45.54 -29.90
CA GLN A 260 -16.48 45.57 -28.73
C GLN A 260 -16.05 44.56 -27.64
N GLU A 261 -15.65 43.35 -28.02
CA GLU A 261 -15.03 42.39 -27.09
C GLU A 261 -13.74 42.95 -26.47
N LEU A 262 -12.90 43.64 -27.26
CA LEU A 262 -11.65 44.24 -26.79
C LEU A 262 -11.90 45.36 -25.76
N GLU A 263 -12.87 46.24 -26.02
CA GLU A 263 -13.22 47.35 -25.11
C GLU A 263 -13.82 46.83 -23.79
N ALA A 264 -14.62 45.76 -23.84
CA ALA A 264 -15.13 45.10 -22.63
C ALA A 264 -14.00 44.47 -21.80
N VAL A 265 -13.04 43.78 -22.45
CA VAL A 265 -11.87 43.20 -21.79
C VAL A 265 -10.98 44.30 -21.17
N LEU A 266 -10.80 45.45 -21.82
CA LEU A 266 -10.03 46.56 -21.26
C LEU A 266 -10.65 47.12 -19.97
N LYS A 267 -11.97 47.30 -19.93
CA LYS A 267 -12.67 47.77 -18.70
C LYS A 267 -12.63 46.74 -17.57
N SER A 268 -12.71 45.45 -17.90
CA SER A 268 -12.50 44.37 -16.93
C SER A 268 -11.07 44.37 -16.37
N LEU A 269 -10.07 44.67 -17.22
CA LEU A 269 -8.66 44.73 -16.82
C LEU A 269 -8.33 45.93 -15.92
N GLU A 270 -9.11 47.02 -15.98
CA GLU A 270 -9.00 48.14 -15.05
C GLU A 270 -9.60 47.77 -13.68
N HIS A 271 -10.82 47.19 -13.65
CA HIS A 271 -11.46 46.76 -12.40
C HIS A 271 -10.61 45.73 -11.61
N GLU A 272 -10.03 44.73 -12.31
CA GLU A 272 -9.14 43.72 -11.75
C GLU A 272 -7.80 44.28 -11.23
N ARG A 273 -7.40 45.49 -11.65
CA ARG A 273 -6.22 46.17 -11.09
C ARG A 273 -6.52 46.82 -9.75
N ASP A 274 -7.70 47.43 -9.62
CA ASP A 274 -8.09 48.13 -8.40
C ASP A 274 -8.36 47.12 -7.26
N GLU A 275 -9.11 46.04 -7.52
CA GLU A 275 -9.31 44.97 -6.52
C GLU A 275 -7.99 44.33 -6.08
N LYS A 276 -7.03 44.19 -7.01
CA LYS A 276 -5.70 43.66 -6.71
C LYS A 276 -4.86 44.60 -5.85
N ILE A 277 -5.08 45.92 -5.90
CA ILE A 277 -4.44 46.88 -5.00
C ILE A 277 -4.99 46.71 -3.58
N ASP A 278 -6.32 46.60 -3.43
CA ASP A 278 -6.95 46.40 -2.13
C ASP A 278 -6.57 45.06 -1.47
N LEU A 279 -6.53 43.96 -2.25
CA LEU A 279 -6.06 42.66 -1.76
C LEU A 279 -4.59 42.65 -1.34
N VAL A 280 -3.74 43.51 -1.93
CA VAL A 280 -2.35 43.69 -1.48
C VAL A 280 -2.32 44.44 -0.15
N ASN A 281 -3.12 45.50 0.00
CA ASN A 281 -3.22 46.28 1.24
C ASN A 281 -3.71 45.41 2.41
N GLU A 282 -4.79 44.63 2.22
CA GLU A 282 -5.31 43.72 3.26
C GLU A 282 -4.26 42.65 3.65
N LYS A 283 -3.53 42.10 2.66
CA LYS A 283 -2.47 41.13 2.92
C LYS A 283 -1.32 41.71 3.75
N GLU A 284 -0.90 42.96 3.52
CA GLU A 284 0.12 43.61 4.36
C GLU A 284 -0.37 43.81 5.81
N HIS A 285 -1.64 44.18 6.00
CA HIS A 285 -2.27 44.26 7.32
C HIS A 285 -2.28 42.90 8.05
N LEU A 286 -2.64 41.82 7.36
CA LEU A 286 -2.66 40.46 7.92
C LEU A 286 -1.25 39.92 8.25
N GLU A 287 -0.26 40.16 7.39
CA GLU A 287 1.14 39.78 7.67
C GLU A 287 1.71 40.56 8.88
N LYS A 288 1.33 41.83 9.05
CA LYS A 288 1.71 42.64 10.21
C LYS A 288 1.09 42.13 11.51
N ALA A 289 -0.22 41.91 11.55
CA ALA A 289 -0.92 41.39 12.73
C ALA A 289 -0.37 40.02 13.16
N ARG A 290 -0.10 39.13 12.19
CA ARG A 290 0.51 37.82 12.43
C ARG A 290 1.92 37.90 13.01
N LYS A 291 2.69 38.92 12.65
CA LYS A 291 4.03 39.16 13.20
C LYS A 291 3.97 39.65 14.66
N GLU A 292 3.07 40.59 14.96
CA GLU A 292 2.84 41.09 16.32
C GLU A 292 2.39 39.97 17.27
N GLU A 293 1.57 39.03 16.80
CA GLU A 293 1.20 37.82 17.54
C GLU A 293 2.35 36.84 17.75
N LEU A 294 3.20 36.63 16.73
CA LEU A 294 4.40 35.79 16.86
C LEU A 294 5.38 36.35 17.90
N GLU A 295 5.57 37.67 17.94
CA GLU A 295 6.42 38.35 18.92
C GLU A 295 5.84 38.25 20.35
N ARG A 296 4.51 38.34 20.50
CA ARG A 296 3.79 38.10 21.77
C ARG A 296 4.05 36.68 22.30
N MET A 297 3.79 35.67 21.48
CA MET A 297 3.97 34.26 21.83
C MET A 297 5.43 33.90 22.13
N ASN A 298 6.39 34.53 21.43
CA ASN A 298 7.81 34.34 21.70
C ASN A 298 8.23 34.97 23.05
N GLY A 299 7.70 36.16 23.38
CA GLY A 299 7.89 36.78 24.69
C GLY A 299 7.36 35.94 25.85
N GLU A 300 6.20 35.31 25.69
CA GLU A 300 5.64 34.37 26.68
C GLU A 300 6.48 33.10 26.81
N ASN A 301 6.96 32.53 25.69
CA ASN A 301 7.88 31.39 25.70
C ASN A 301 9.23 31.70 26.39
N ILE A 302 9.70 32.94 26.36
CA ILE A 302 10.91 33.38 27.07
C ILE A 302 10.65 33.48 28.58
N LYS A 303 9.49 34.02 29.00
CA LYS A 303 9.09 34.08 30.42
C LYS A 303 8.95 32.68 31.04
N LEU A 304 8.20 31.80 30.39
CA LEU A 304 7.95 30.43 30.87
C LEU A 304 9.25 29.61 30.99
N LYS A 305 10.26 29.88 30.16
CA LYS A 305 11.59 29.27 30.30
C LYS A 305 12.35 29.82 31.51
N ALA A 306 12.34 31.13 31.72
CA ALA A 306 12.98 31.74 32.90
C ALA A 306 12.34 31.24 34.20
N GLU A 307 11.01 31.11 34.26
CA GLU A 307 10.27 30.54 35.39
C GLU A 307 10.62 29.05 35.61
N LEU A 308 10.74 28.26 34.54
CA LEU A 308 11.15 26.86 34.61
C LEU A 308 12.59 26.70 35.14
N ASP A 309 13.52 27.53 34.66
CA ASP A 309 14.92 27.49 35.08
C ASP A 309 15.08 27.96 36.54
N GLU A 310 14.33 28.98 36.97
CA GLU A 310 14.32 29.41 38.38
C GLU A 310 13.76 28.31 39.31
N LEU A 311 12.67 27.64 38.91
CA LEU A 311 12.12 26.49 39.65
C LEU A 311 13.13 25.33 39.72
N ASN A 312 13.88 25.06 38.65
CA ASN A 312 14.92 24.03 38.65
C ASN A 312 16.08 24.35 39.60
N GLU A 313 16.55 25.60 39.66
CA GLU A 313 17.59 26.00 40.62
C GLU A 313 17.08 25.98 42.07
N ARG A 314 15.84 26.40 42.33
CA ARG A 314 15.18 26.26 43.65
C ARG A 314 15.12 24.78 44.09
N ILE A 315 14.81 23.86 43.17
CA ILE A 315 14.79 22.41 43.45
C ILE A 315 16.20 21.88 43.77
N LYS A 316 17.23 22.27 43.00
CA LYS A 316 18.63 21.87 43.27
C LYS A 316 19.11 22.37 44.63
N SER A 317 18.87 23.64 44.95
CA SER A 317 19.25 24.25 46.23
C SER A 317 18.62 23.50 47.42
N ASN A 318 17.32 23.19 47.33
CA ASN A 318 16.62 22.40 48.34
C ASN A 318 17.16 20.97 48.48
N GLN A 319 17.60 20.32 47.39
CA GLN A 319 18.23 19.00 47.43
C GLN A 319 19.61 19.04 48.11
N ILE A 320 20.44 20.03 47.78
CA ILE A 320 21.77 20.21 48.39
C ILE A 320 21.65 20.46 49.90
N GLY A 321 20.78 21.38 50.32
CA GLY A 321 20.54 21.64 51.73
C GLY A 321 20.00 20.42 52.49
N ALA A 322 19.13 19.61 51.87
CA ALA A 322 18.66 18.37 52.46
C ALA A 322 19.78 17.31 52.62
N GLU A 323 20.71 17.22 51.65
CA GLU A 323 21.88 16.35 51.78
C GLU A 323 22.86 16.82 52.86
N GLU A 324 23.09 18.13 53.00
CA GLU A 324 23.99 18.69 54.02
C GLU A 324 23.44 18.49 55.43
N ILE A 325 22.14 18.73 55.65
CA ILE A 325 21.46 18.42 56.92
C ILE A 325 21.53 16.92 57.24
N LEU A 326 21.39 16.04 56.24
CA LEU A 326 21.50 14.60 56.44
C LEU A 326 22.94 14.16 56.78
N LYS A 327 23.95 14.76 56.14
CA LYS A 327 25.38 14.52 56.44
C LYS A 327 25.73 14.96 57.85
N ALA A 328 25.37 16.19 58.24
CA ALA A 328 25.60 16.72 59.58
C ALA A 328 25.00 15.81 60.68
N ARG A 329 23.75 15.37 60.50
CA ARG A 329 23.07 14.47 61.45
C ARG A 329 23.74 13.10 61.57
N LEU A 330 24.24 12.55 60.47
CA LEU A 330 25.01 11.29 60.47
C LEU A 330 26.38 11.45 61.17
N GLU A 331 27.00 12.62 61.07
CA GLU A 331 28.26 12.92 61.78
C GLU A 331 28.04 13.15 63.28
N GLU A 332 26.93 13.77 63.68
CA GLU A 332 26.51 13.87 65.08
C GLU A 332 26.21 12.48 65.71
N GLU A 333 25.42 11.63 65.04
CA GLU A 333 25.17 10.25 65.52
C GLU A 333 26.46 9.44 65.63
N LYS A 334 27.37 9.57 64.66
CA LYS A 334 28.69 8.93 64.69
C LYS A 334 29.54 9.42 65.86
N LEU A 335 29.56 10.73 66.12
CA LEU A 335 30.28 11.32 67.27
C LEU A 335 29.67 10.91 68.61
N PHE A 336 28.34 10.76 68.68
CA PHE A 336 27.66 10.25 69.87
C PHE A 336 28.07 8.81 70.18
N LEU A 337 28.01 7.91 69.18
CA LEU A 337 28.38 6.50 69.32
C LEU A 337 29.86 6.30 69.71
N ILE A 338 30.76 7.17 69.25
CA ILE A 338 32.18 7.15 69.68
C ILE A 338 32.29 7.50 71.16
N ARG A 339 31.60 8.55 71.64
CA ARG A 339 31.62 8.92 73.07
C ARG A 339 31.01 7.83 73.96
N GLU A 340 29.92 7.19 73.51
CA GLU A 340 29.31 6.06 74.23
C GLU A 340 30.28 4.88 74.35
N HIS A 341 30.95 4.52 73.25
CA HIS A 341 31.99 3.48 73.24
C HIS A 341 33.20 3.82 74.14
N ASP A 342 33.67 5.07 74.13
CA ASP A 342 34.79 5.49 74.99
C ASP A 342 34.40 5.54 76.48
N GLN A 343 33.16 5.91 76.80
CA GLN A 343 32.62 5.80 78.16
C GLN A 343 32.51 4.33 78.63
N ASP A 344 32.02 3.42 77.78
CA ASP A 344 32.00 1.98 78.05
C ASP A 344 33.42 1.43 78.27
N ARG A 345 34.39 1.88 77.46
CA ARG A 345 35.80 1.47 77.58
C ARG A 345 36.43 1.97 78.89
N ASP A 346 36.21 3.22 79.25
CA ASP A 346 36.73 3.80 80.50
C ASP A 346 36.04 3.20 81.74
N ALA A 347 34.75 2.85 81.64
CA ALA A 347 34.02 2.09 82.67
C ALA A 347 34.57 0.65 82.81
N TYR A 348 34.89 -0.02 81.69
CA TYR A 348 35.52 -1.33 81.69
C TYR A 348 36.94 -1.29 82.29
N GLN A 349 37.71 -0.24 82.00
CA GLN A 349 39.04 -0.03 82.58
C GLN A 349 38.99 0.22 84.10
N LYS A 350 37.99 0.96 84.59
CA LYS A 350 37.73 1.09 86.04
C LYS A 350 37.36 -0.25 86.68
N LEU A 351 36.46 -1.01 86.06
CA LEU A 351 36.06 -2.34 86.56
C LEU A 351 37.25 -3.32 86.61
N LEU A 352 38.20 -3.22 85.69
CA LEU A 352 39.47 -3.97 85.74
C LEU A 352 40.38 -3.51 86.89
N ALA A 353 40.48 -2.21 87.16
CA ALA A 353 41.23 -1.69 88.30
C ALA A 353 40.62 -2.13 89.64
N ASP A 354 39.28 -2.05 89.77
CA ASP A 354 38.55 -2.53 90.94
C ASP A 354 38.70 -4.05 91.13
N TYR A 355 38.67 -4.82 90.03
CA TYR A 355 38.90 -6.27 90.05
C TYR A 355 40.31 -6.61 90.55
N ASN A 356 41.35 -5.98 89.99
CA ASN A 356 42.74 -6.20 90.42
C ASN A 356 42.96 -5.80 91.88
N SER A 357 42.29 -4.74 92.35
CA SER A 357 42.33 -4.30 93.75
C SER A 357 41.64 -5.31 94.69
N LEU A 358 40.50 -5.87 94.28
CA LEU A 358 39.83 -6.97 94.98
C LEU A 358 40.64 -8.28 94.94
N GLU A 359 41.36 -8.56 93.87
CA GLU A 359 42.24 -9.71 93.73
C GLU A 359 43.42 -9.59 94.72
N GLN A 360 44.13 -8.45 94.73
CA GLN A 360 45.18 -8.16 95.71
C GLN A 360 44.66 -8.18 97.16
N HIS A 361 43.44 -7.70 97.42
CA HIS A 361 42.85 -7.79 98.75
C HIS A 361 42.52 -9.24 99.15
N ASN A 362 42.06 -10.08 98.21
CA ASN A 362 41.89 -11.51 98.45
C ASN A 362 43.23 -12.21 98.68
N GLU A 363 44.29 -11.92 97.90
CA GLU A 363 45.63 -12.46 98.14
C GLU A 363 46.17 -12.09 99.53
N MET A 364 45.96 -10.83 99.98
CA MET A 364 46.30 -10.42 101.34
C MET A 364 45.47 -11.17 102.40
N LEU A 365 44.17 -11.38 102.17
CA LEU A 365 43.31 -12.16 103.08
C LEU A 365 43.69 -13.65 103.10
N GLU A 366 44.09 -14.23 101.97
CA GLU A 366 44.57 -15.61 101.90
C GLU A 366 45.94 -15.77 102.58
N MET A 367 46.83 -14.76 102.49
CA MET A 367 48.06 -14.72 103.29
C MET A 367 47.78 -14.60 104.79
N GLU A 368 46.81 -13.78 105.21
CA GLU A 368 46.46 -13.61 106.62
C GLU A 368 45.77 -14.87 107.19
N VAL A 369 44.87 -15.50 106.42
CA VAL A 369 44.29 -16.81 106.74
C VAL A 369 45.37 -17.90 106.78
N SER A 370 46.35 -17.87 105.86
CA SER A 370 47.48 -18.81 105.85
C SER A 370 48.44 -18.63 107.03
N ARG A 371 48.55 -17.41 107.58
CA ARG A 371 49.25 -17.15 108.85
C ARG A 371 48.47 -17.75 110.02
N LEU A 372 47.17 -17.47 110.10
CA LEU A 372 46.30 -17.98 111.17
C LEU A 372 46.16 -19.51 111.16
N GLN A 373 46.21 -20.16 110.00
CA GLN A 373 46.12 -21.62 109.87
C GLN A 373 47.44 -22.37 110.15
N ARG A 374 48.58 -21.69 110.34
CA ARG A 374 49.85 -22.35 110.70
C ARG A 374 50.02 -22.67 112.19
N GLY A 375 49.12 -22.21 113.05
CA GLY A 375 49.12 -22.49 114.49
C GLY A 375 48.21 -23.65 114.91
N GLY A 376 48.38 -24.87 114.36
CA GLY A 376 47.37 -25.92 114.53
C GLY A 376 47.75 -27.39 114.22
N ALA A 377 48.95 -27.84 114.55
CA ALA A 377 49.26 -29.28 114.63
C ALA A 377 48.83 -29.82 116.02
N ASN A 378 48.33 -31.05 116.24
CA ASN A 378 48.11 -32.26 115.43
C ASN A 378 46.67 -32.80 115.74
N ALA A 379 46.10 -33.93 115.28
CA ALA A 379 46.52 -35.14 114.55
C ALA A 379 45.23 -35.87 114.07
N SER A 380 45.20 -36.98 113.31
CA SER A 380 46.02 -37.54 112.21
C SER A 380 45.38 -38.87 111.76
N GLY A 381 45.17 -39.15 110.47
CA GLY A 381 44.59 -40.44 110.04
C GLY A 381 44.54 -40.70 108.53
N ALA A 382 45.11 -41.85 108.10
CA ALA A 382 45.03 -42.57 106.81
C ALA A 382 44.80 -41.77 105.49
N LYS A 383 45.76 -41.65 104.57
CA LYS A 383 46.40 -42.68 103.69
C LYS A 383 45.51 -43.31 102.60
N LYS A 384 45.77 -42.95 101.34
CA LYS A 384 45.88 -43.77 100.09
C LYS A 384 45.67 -42.88 98.84
N GLU A 385 46.20 -43.15 97.65
CA GLU A 385 47.50 -43.70 97.22
C GLU A 385 47.62 -43.58 95.68
N HIS A 386 48.85 -43.45 95.18
CA HIS A 386 49.30 -43.71 93.80
C HIS A 386 48.83 -42.88 92.58
N GLN A 387 49.80 -42.77 91.67
CA GLN A 387 49.70 -42.32 90.27
C GLN A 387 48.96 -43.35 89.40
N ARG A 388 48.57 -42.95 88.18
CA ARG A 388 48.98 -43.67 86.95
C ARG A 388 48.93 -42.76 85.72
N SER A 389 49.65 -43.18 84.69
CA SER A 389 49.86 -42.47 83.42
C SER A 389 49.03 -43.12 82.29
N LEU A 390 49.34 -42.77 81.03
CA LEU A 390 48.88 -43.32 79.74
C LEU A 390 47.57 -42.75 79.16
N SER A 391 47.39 -42.63 77.83
CA SER A 391 48.33 -42.42 76.69
C SER A 391 47.53 -42.19 75.38
N ASN A 392 48.25 -41.81 74.31
CA ASN A 392 47.92 -41.80 72.84
C ASN A 392 47.95 -40.39 72.23
N ALA A 393 48.54 -40.13 71.05
CA ALA A 393 49.47 -40.88 70.18
C ALA A 393 50.22 -39.83 69.31
N SER A 394 51.55 -39.79 69.20
CA SER A 394 52.45 -40.61 68.36
C SER A 394 52.55 -40.18 66.87
N THR A 395 53.74 -39.66 66.48
CA THR A 395 54.57 -39.95 65.26
C THR A 395 53.93 -39.86 63.84
N ALA A 396 54.65 -39.63 62.72
CA ALA A 396 56.08 -39.64 62.41
C ALA A 396 56.46 -38.69 61.22
N SER A 397 57.72 -38.76 60.75
CA SER A 397 58.30 -37.95 59.67
C SER A 397 58.55 -38.71 58.36
N ALA A 398 58.32 -38.03 57.23
CA ALA A 398 59.02 -38.18 55.92
C ALA A 398 58.61 -36.95 55.07
N THR A 399 59.45 -36.03 54.55
CA THR A 399 60.68 -36.06 53.72
C THR A 399 60.46 -36.44 52.26
N SER A 400 60.84 -35.53 51.34
CA SER A 400 61.02 -35.73 49.89
C SER A 400 59.71 -35.96 49.06
N GLU A 401 59.53 -35.49 47.82
CA GLU A 401 60.41 -34.78 46.85
C GLU A 401 59.67 -33.66 46.07
N LEU A 402 60.43 -32.87 45.29
CA LEU A 402 59.99 -32.15 44.08
C LEU A 402 59.74 -33.19 42.93
N PRO A 403 59.01 -32.91 41.82
CA PRO A 403 59.11 -31.66 41.05
C PRO A 403 57.85 -31.14 40.27
N ASP A 404 58.00 -29.91 39.79
CA ASP A 404 57.64 -29.29 38.48
C ASP A 404 56.24 -29.35 37.82
N ASP A 405 55.96 -28.24 37.11
CA ASP A 405 55.10 -28.04 35.90
C ASP A 405 53.57 -28.26 35.96
N ASP A 406 52.71 -27.56 35.20
CA ASP A 406 52.68 -26.23 34.52
C ASP A 406 51.18 -26.05 34.12
N TYR A 407 50.42 -24.95 34.25
CA TYR A 407 50.54 -23.61 33.63
C TYR A 407 49.68 -22.57 34.38
N GLY A 408 50.18 -21.34 34.46
CA GLY A 408 49.55 -20.09 33.98
C GLY A 408 48.14 -19.65 34.46
N TYR A 409 47.74 -18.37 34.35
CA TYR A 409 48.42 -17.13 33.94
C TYR A 409 47.47 -15.96 34.31
N GLY A 410 47.88 -14.75 34.73
CA GLY A 410 49.18 -14.15 35.05
C GLY A 410 48.97 -12.66 35.36
N SER A 411 49.78 -12.02 36.22
CA SER A 411 49.59 -10.62 36.64
C SER A 411 50.91 -9.91 37.00
N VAL A 412 51.31 -8.90 36.22
CA VAL A 412 52.54 -8.11 36.43
C VAL A 412 52.32 -6.63 36.05
N ARG A 413 53.06 -5.73 36.70
CA ARG A 413 53.06 -4.26 36.50
C ARG A 413 54.15 -3.79 35.52
N SER A 414 53.90 -2.61 34.93
CA SER A 414 54.85 -1.50 34.65
C SER A 414 56.32 -1.77 34.25
N THR A 415 56.72 -1.17 33.13
CA THR A 415 58.08 -0.63 32.90
C THR A 415 57.97 0.79 32.30
N ALA A 416 59.06 1.57 32.29
CA ALA A 416 59.08 2.96 31.81
C ALA A 416 60.43 3.37 31.21
N SER A 417 60.38 4.06 30.06
CA SER A 417 61.43 4.88 29.41
C SER A 417 60.79 5.46 28.13
N VAL A 418 60.78 6.75 27.77
CA VAL A 418 61.77 7.84 27.83
C VAL A 418 62.84 7.76 26.72
N THR A 419 62.56 8.45 25.60
CA THR A 419 63.56 9.19 24.78
C THR A 419 62.89 10.32 23.99
N SER A 420 63.49 11.51 24.10
CA SER A 420 63.61 12.66 23.16
C SER A 420 63.11 12.50 21.70
N SER A 421 62.67 13.56 20.99
CA SER A 421 62.90 15.02 21.12
C SER A 421 61.60 15.81 20.89
N GLY A 422 61.40 17.09 21.24
CA GLY A 422 62.33 18.22 21.41
C GLY A 422 62.42 19.05 20.11
N SER A 423 62.36 20.38 20.08
CA SER A 423 62.16 21.43 21.12
C SER A 423 61.65 22.73 20.42
N HIS A 424 61.40 23.91 21.01
CA HIS A 424 61.65 24.48 22.34
C HIS A 424 60.54 25.54 22.69
N GLN A 425 60.84 26.55 23.53
CA GLN A 425 60.01 27.71 23.96
C GLN A 425 58.80 27.37 24.86
N LYS A 426 58.57 27.95 26.06
CA LYS A 426 59.28 28.96 26.90
C LYS A 426 59.37 30.40 26.35
N LEU A 427 59.12 31.47 27.12
CA LEU A 427 58.66 31.66 28.52
C LEU A 427 57.65 32.86 28.51
N GLU A 428 57.25 33.66 29.52
CA GLU A 428 57.57 33.94 30.95
C GLU A 428 56.29 34.57 31.59
N ASN A 429 55.79 34.09 32.74
CA ASN A 429 55.85 34.66 34.11
C ASN A 429 55.12 36.00 34.41
N ILE A 430 54.34 36.00 35.53
CA ILE A 430 54.28 37.03 36.62
C ILE A 430 53.60 38.40 36.24
N ASP A 431 52.86 39.15 37.10
CA ASP A 431 52.56 39.12 38.56
C ASP A 431 51.09 39.52 38.95
N TRP A 432 50.84 39.65 40.25
CA TRP A 432 49.59 39.98 40.97
C TRP A 432 49.21 41.48 41.10
N ASN A 433 47.93 41.71 41.47
CA ASN A 433 47.34 42.79 42.29
C ASN A 433 47.97 44.22 42.32
N GLN A 434 47.16 45.20 41.93
CA GLN A 434 46.51 46.20 42.82
C GLN A 434 45.57 47.09 41.96
N GLN A 435 44.27 47.31 42.21
CA GLN A 435 43.41 47.33 43.41
C GLN A 435 43.32 48.70 44.12
N GLN A 436 42.55 49.62 43.52
CA GLN A 436 41.74 50.63 44.21
C GLN A 436 40.27 50.43 43.77
N GLY A 437 39.23 50.71 44.57
CA GLY A 437 39.22 51.46 45.84
C GLY A 437 38.29 52.69 45.73
N ARG A 438 37.03 52.53 45.30
CA ARG A 438 35.86 52.16 46.12
C ARG A 438 35.33 53.30 47.01
N LYS A 439 34.16 53.83 46.64
CA LYS A 439 33.03 54.23 47.52
C LYS A 439 31.78 53.58 46.89
N SER A 440 30.84 52.98 47.64
CA SER A 440 29.86 53.62 48.55
C SER A 440 29.02 54.69 47.83
N GLU A 441 27.68 54.65 47.81
CA GLU A 441 26.75 53.87 48.66
C GLU A 441 25.36 53.63 47.99
N THR A 442 24.55 52.77 48.60
CA THR A 442 23.07 52.67 48.53
C THR A 442 22.26 52.77 47.20
N VAL A 443 21.49 51.70 46.92
CA VAL A 443 20.02 51.65 46.63
C VAL A 443 19.41 52.49 45.47
N SER A 444 18.32 51.95 44.89
CA SER A 444 17.30 52.61 44.05
C SER A 444 16.88 54.03 44.54
N PRO A 445 16.31 54.94 43.69
CA PRO A 445 15.48 54.62 42.50
C PRO A 445 15.61 55.56 41.26
N VAL A 446 14.85 55.21 40.20
CA VAL A 446 14.18 56.08 39.18
C VAL A 446 14.78 57.45 38.82
N GLY A 447 15.11 57.68 37.53
CA GLY A 447 15.15 59.06 36.98
C GLY A 447 15.86 59.31 35.63
N GLN A 448 15.09 59.35 34.53
CA GLN A 448 15.16 60.24 33.33
C GLN A 448 16.48 60.61 32.58
N LYS A 449 16.35 60.78 31.25
CA LYS A 449 17.28 61.36 30.25
C LYS A 449 17.38 62.91 30.38
N PRO A 450 18.08 63.72 29.52
CA PRO A 450 18.94 63.45 28.33
C PRO A 450 20.32 64.23 28.38
N PRO A 451 20.83 64.92 27.33
CA PRO A 451 21.73 64.39 26.28
C PRO A 451 23.06 65.17 26.08
N GLU A 452 23.97 64.63 25.25
CA GLU A 452 25.05 65.39 24.59
C GLU A 452 25.13 65.12 23.06
N GLN A 453 26.03 65.82 22.36
CA GLN A 453 25.90 66.20 20.94
C GLN A 453 26.46 65.19 19.90
N ILE A 454 26.09 65.40 18.63
CA ILE A 454 26.43 64.54 17.48
C ILE A 454 27.54 65.17 16.61
N ASP A 455 28.57 64.41 16.26
CA ASP A 455 29.63 64.83 15.32
C ASP A 455 29.14 64.84 13.85
N VAL A 456 29.14 66.03 13.26
CA VAL A 456 28.71 66.32 11.88
C VAL A 456 29.63 65.66 10.83
N GLY A 457 30.91 65.41 11.15
CA GLY A 457 31.88 64.83 10.23
C GLY A 457 31.56 63.39 9.80
N LEU A 458 30.87 62.63 10.64
CA LEU A 458 30.42 61.27 10.33
C LEU A 458 29.21 61.29 9.38
N VAL A 459 28.27 62.23 9.59
CA VAL A 459 27.03 62.36 8.83
C VAL A 459 27.29 62.61 7.35
N LEU A 460 28.22 63.52 7.03
CA LEU A 460 28.58 63.84 5.63
C LEU A 460 29.20 62.64 4.89
N LYS A 461 30.05 61.84 5.55
CA LYS A 461 30.63 60.62 4.96
C LYS A 461 29.57 59.54 4.73
N LEU A 462 28.57 59.44 5.59
CA LEU A 462 27.44 58.53 5.42
C LEU A 462 26.51 58.99 4.27
N GLN A 463 26.21 60.29 4.15
CA GLN A 463 25.45 60.85 3.03
C GLN A 463 26.12 60.62 1.67
N GLN A 464 27.45 60.73 1.59
CA GLN A 464 28.19 60.44 0.37
C GLN A 464 28.00 58.98 -0.06
N LYS A 465 28.19 58.01 0.86
CA LYS A 465 27.98 56.59 0.56
C LYS A 465 26.52 56.24 0.24
N LEU A 466 25.55 56.90 0.89
CA LEU A 466 24.13 56.69 0.60
C LEU A 466 23.80 56.99 -0.86
N LYS A 467 24.27 58.13 -1.40
CA LYS A 467 24.07 58.53 -2.80
C LYS A 467 24.65 57.56 -3.82
N ASP A 468 25.78 56.91 -3.51
CA ASP A 468 26.37 55.94 -4.43
C ASP A 468 25.62 54.59 -4.39
N VAL A 469 25.17 54.13 -3.22
CA VAL A 469 24.27 52.97 -3.09
C VAL A 469 22.93 53.23 -3.79
N GLU A 470 22.38 54.44 -3.73
CA GLU A 470 21.16 54.82 -4.46
C GLU A 470 21.33 54.76 -5.99
N LYS A 471 22.51 55.15 -6.51
CA LYS A 471 22.82 55.00 -7.95
C LYS A 471 22.90 53.53 -8.37
N GLU A 472 23.49 52.67 -7.54
CA GLU A 472 23.56 51.24 -7.84
C GLU A 472 22.18 50.58 -7.75
N ARG A 473 21.37 50.91 -6.73
CA ARG A 473 19.96 50.48 -6.64
C ARG A 473 19.18 50.88 -7.90
N ASN A 474 19.29 52.13 -8.34
CA ASN A 474 18.59 52.61 -9.54
C ASN A 474 19.12 51.99 -10.85
N ARG A 475 20.39 51.53 -10.90
CA ARG A 475 20.92 50.72 -12.02
C ARG A 475 20.37 49.30 -12.02
N LEU A 476 20.33 48.64 -10.86
CA LEU A 476 19.81 47.28 -10.71
C LEU A 476 18.30 47.24 -10.97
N GLN A 477 17.54 48.21 -10.48
CA GLN A 477 16.10 48.27 -10.69
C GLN A 477 15.74 48.44 -12.18
N LYS A 478 16.47 49.29 -12.92
CA LYS A 478 16.34 49.38 -14.39
C LYS A 478 16.81 48.14 -15.16
N ARG A 479 17.64 47.29 -14.55
CA ARG A 479 18.02 45.98 -15.12
C ARG A 479 16.93 44.95 -14.91
N ILE A 480 16.21 45.02 -13.77
CA ILE A 480 15.05 44.18 -13.46
C ILE A 480 13.87 44.56 -14.37
N GLU A 481 13.50 45.84 -14.48
CA GLU A 481 12.43 46.35 -15.38
C GLU A 481 12.64 46.00 -16.87
N TYR A 482 13.89 45.70 -17.27
CA TYR A 482 14.23 45.27 -18.62
C TYR A 482 14.10 43.75 -18.82
N LEU A 483 14.40 42.96 -17.78
CA LEU A 483 14.24 41.50 -17.79
C LEU A 483 12.78 41.08 -17.61
N GLU A 484 12.00 41.85 -16.84
CA GLU A 484 10.55 41.65 -16.67
C GLU A 484 9.72 41.95 -17.93
N LYS A 485 10.36 42.34 -19.05
CA LYS A 485 9.70 42.71 -20.32
C LYS A 485 9.86 41.73 -21.48
N GLU A 486 10.66 40.67 -21.36
CA GLU A 486 10.80 39.66 -22.42
C GLU A 486 10.04 38.34 -22.18
N ASP A 487 9.62 38.03 -20.95
CA ASP A 487 8.95 36.75 -20.63
C ASP A 487 7.41 36.87 -20.53
N SER A 488 6.69 36.21 -21.44
CA SER A 488 5.22 36.06 -21.47
C SER A 488 4.82 34.99 -22.50
N PRO A 489 3.68 34.29 -22.39
CA PRO A 489 2.82 33.99 -21.23
C PRO A 489 2.70 32.46 -20.95
N SER A 490 2.03 32.03 -19.87
CA SER A 490 1.66 30.60 -19.69
C SER A 490 0.45 30.33 -18.76
N ASP A 491 0.46 30.80 -17.50
CA ASP A 491 -0.23 30.04 -16.43
C ASP A 491 -1.56 30.60 -15.88
N ASP A 492 -2.01 31.78 -16.29
CA ASP A 492 -3.16 32.42 -15.62
C ASP A 492 -4.53 31.75 -15.92
N ALA A 493 -4.63 30.94 -16.97
CA ALA A 493 -5.82 30.14 -17.27
C ALA A 493 -6.12 29.05 -16.23
N ALA A 494 -5.12 28.61 -15.44
CA ALA A 494 -5.32 27.60 -14.40
C ALA A 494 -5.94 28.17 -13.11
N LYS A 495 -5.69 29.45 -12.81
CA LYS A 495 -6.06 30.05 -11.51
C LYS A 495 -7.52 30.48 -11.45
N THR A 496 -8.04 31.11 -12.49
CA THR A 496 -9.48 31.48 -12.57
C THR A 496 -10.39 30.25 -12.56
N GLN A 497 -9.95 29.12 -13.12
CA GLN A 497 -10.71 27.88 -13.03
C GLN A 497 -10.71 27.27 -11.62
N ASP A 498 -9.72 27.59 -10.79
CA ASP A 498 -9.60 27.10 -9.41
C ASP A 498 -10.24 28.05 -8.39
N THR A 499 -10.24 29.37 -8.61
CA THR A 499 -10.98 30.32 -7.75
C THR A 499 -12.49 30.15 -7.91
N PHE A 500 -12.99 29.96 -9.13
CA PHE A 500 -14.41 29.64 -9.35
C PHE A 500 -14.82 28.34 -8.65
N LYS A 501 -13.97 27.30 -8.71
CA LYS A 501 -14.21 26.03 -8.01
C LYS A 501 -14.11 26.17 -6.48
N LEU A 502 -13.30 27.10 -5.98
CA LEU A 502 -13.26 27.41 -4.55
C LEU A 502 -14.57 28.05 -4.10
N GLN A 503 -15.05 29.08 -4.79
CA GLN A 503 -16.35 29.73 -4.49
C GLN A 503 -17.53 28.77 -4.68
N GLU A 504 -17.50 27.91 -5.71
CA GLU A 504 -18.52 26.86 -5.93
C GLU A 504 -18.52 25.84 -4.78
N LEU A 505 -17.35 25.38 -4.33
CA LEU A 505 -17.21 24.51 -3.15
C LEU A 505 -17.59 25.20 -1.83
N GLU A 506 -17.37 26.51 -1.70
CA GLU A 506 -17.76 27.30 -0.53
C GLU A 506 -19.27 27.56 -0.50
N MET A 507 -19.90 27.82 -1.64
CA MET A 507 -21.36 27.86 -1.77
C MET A 507 -22.00 26.49 -1.54
N GLU A 508 -21.43 25.40 -2.05
CA GLU A 508 -21.88 24.05 -1.71
C GLU A 508 -21.69 23.77 -0.21
N ASN A 509 -20.57 24.16 0.41
CA ASN A 509 -20.40 24.01 1.86
C ASN A 509 -21.39 24.87 2.67
N ALA A 510 -21.75 26.06 2.21
CA ALA A 510 -22.77 26.90 2.82
C ALA A 510 -24.16 26.25 2.69
N LYS A 511 -24.52 25.78 1.49
CA LYS A 511 -25.78 25.09 1.20
C LYS A 511 -25.90 23.77 1.97
N LEU A 512 -24.85 22.95 2.00
CA LEU A 512 -24.79 21.72 2.78
C LEU A 512 -24.86 22.00 4.30
N LYS A 513 -24.34 23.15 4.78
CA LYS A 513 -24.53 23.58 6.18
C LYS A 513 -25.97 24.00 6.47
N THR A 514 -26.65 24.72 5.56
CA THR A 514 -28.08 25.05 5.74
C THR A 514 -28.97 23.81 5.62
N ASP A 515 -28.65 22.88 4.73
CA ASP A 515 -29.37 21.62 4.57
C ASP A 515 -29.13 20.72 5.80
N LEU A 516 -27.92 20.68 6.36
CA LEU A 516 -27.65 20.03 7.66
C LEU A 516 -28.39 20.69 8.82
N ALA A 517 -28.53 22.03 8.83
CA ALA A 517 -29.31 22.72 9.86
C ALA A 517 -30.80 22.41 9.74
N ALA A 518 -31.34 22.33 8.51
CA ALA A 518 -32.71 21.92 8.24
C ALA A 518 -32.95 20.45 8.63
N LEU A 519 -32.06 19.54 8.22
CA LEU A 519 -32.14 18.11 8.58
C LEU A 519 -31.99 17.87 10.08
N ARG A 520 -31.11 18.61 10.78
CA ARG A 520 -31.00 18.59 12.25
C ARG A 520 -32.26 19.09 12.94
N LYS A 521 -32.97 20.06 12.35
CA LYS A 521 -34.26 20.52 12.86
C LYS A 521 -35.34 19.44 12.68
N VAL A 522 -35.43 18.85 11.48
CA VAL A 522 -36.40 17.78 11.17
C VAL A 522 -36.14 16.49 11.98
N THR A 523 -34.88 16.18 12.30
CA THR A 523 -34.53 15.03 13.17
C THR A 523 -34.60 15.32 14.67
N ALA A 524 -34.73 16.58 15.10
CA ALA A 524 -35.02 16.92 16.49
C ALA A 524 -36.50 16.64 16.85
N ASP A 525 -37.41 16.79 15.88
CA ASP A 525 -38.84 16.51 16.03
C ASP A 525 -39.18 15.00 15.87
N GLY A 526 -38.18 14.14 15.59
CA GLY A 526 -38.34 12.72 15.28
C GLY A 526 -37.71 11.78 16.33
N GLU A 527 -38.47 11.44 17.37
CA GLU A 527 -38.00 10.53 18.43
C GLU A 527 -37.55 9.15 17.89
N THR A 528 -36.51 8.59 18.51
CA THR A 528 -35.84 7.30 18.19
C THR A 528 -35.02 7.22 16.90
N GLY A 529 -35.29 8.02 15.86
CA GLY A 529 -34.57 7.92 14.57
C GLY A 529 -33.22 8.65 14.49
N GLY A 530 -33.12 9.86 15.06
CA GLY A 530 -32.02 10.79 14.75
C GLY A 530 -30.63 10.45 15.31
N GLN A 531 -30.54 9.68 16.40
CA GLN A 531 -29.28 9.53 17.14
C GLN A 531 -28.20 8.73 16.40
N GLU A 532 -28.56 7.62 15.76
CA GLU A 532 -27.57 6.79 15.04
C GLU A 532 -27.07 7.48 13.76
N LEU A 533 -27.94 8.27 13.11
CA LEU A 533 -27.62 9.04 11.91
C LEU A 533 -26.66 10.21 12.22
N LEU A 534 -26.85 10.89 13.36
CA LEU A 534 -25.89 11.89 13.87
C LEU A 534 -24.51 11.28 14.16
N LYS A 535 -24.48 10.06 14.72
CA LYS A 535 -23.26 9.33 15.08
C LYS A 535 -22.44 8.92 13.84
N GLN A 536 -23.11 8.45 12.79
CA GLN A 536 -22.49 8.16 11.50
C GLN A 536 -21.92 9.43 10.85
N LEU A 537 -22.66 10.54 10.93
CA LEU A 537 -22.21 11.84 10.41
C LEU A 537 -20.96 12.35 11.16
N GLU A 538 -20.91 12.18 12.49
CA GLU A 538 -19.75 12.51 13.32
C GLU A 538 -18.50 11.71 12.92
N THR A 539 -18.62 10.39 12.68
CA THR A 539 -17.49 9.60 12.16
C THR A 539 -17.02 10.04 10.78
N CYS A 540 -17.92 10.47 9.89
CA CYS A 540 -17.54 11.00 8.58
C CYS A 540 -16.80 12.35 8.68
N GLN A 541 -17.14 13.20 9.66
CA GLN A 541 -16.41 14.45 9.90
C GLN A 541 -14.98 14.16 10.41
N LEU A 542 -14.82 13.23 11.36
CA LEU A 542 -13.51 12.88 11.92
C LEU A 542 -12.53 12.32 10.87
N GLU A 543 -13.01 11.46 9.95
CA GLU A 543 -12.16 10.91 8.89
C GLU A 543 -11.78 11.99 7.84
N LEU A 544 -12.63 13.00 7.62
CA LEU A 544 -12.37 14.12 6.72
C LEU A 544 -11.33 15.10 7.30
N ASP A 545 -11.44 15.47 8.57
CA ASP A 545 -10.46 16.34 9.22
C ASP A 545 -9.10 15.62 9.40
N ARG A 546 -9.10 14.31 9.65
CA ARG A 546 -7.87 13.50 9.58
C ARG A 546 -7.20 13.56 8.19
N ARG A 547 -7.97 13.48 7.09
CA ARG A 547 -7.43 13.63 5.72
C ARG A 547 -6.82 15.02 5.49
N ARG A 548 -7.41 16.07 6.07
CA ARG A 548 -6.83 17.43 6.06
C ARG A 548 -5.49 17.48 6.79
N GLU A 549 -5.38 16.89 7.98
CA GLU A 549 -4.10 16.81 8.69
C GLU A 549 -3.03 16.02 7.91
N GLU A 550 -3.40 14.89 7.31
CA GLU A 550 -2.51 14.09 6.46
C GLU A 550 -1.96 14.94 5.28
N CYS A 551 -2.80 15.74 4.61
CA CYS A 551 -2.38 16.68 3.57
C CYS A 551 -1.50 17.84 4.08
N ILE A 552 -1.81 18.42 5.24
CA ILE A 552 -1.00 19.51 5.84
C ILE A 552 0.39 19.00 6.24
N GLN A 553 0.48 17.78 6.76
CA GLN A 553 1.77 17.13 7.06
C GLN A 553 2.59 16.88 5.79
N LEU A 554 1.96 16.41 4.70
CA LEU A 554 2.63 16.23 3.41
C LEU A 554 3.16 17.55 2.83
N HIS A 555 2.36 18.64 2.86
CA HIS A 555 2.83 19.98 2.47
C HIS A 555 4.00 20.47 3.35
N SER A 556 3.96 20.22 4.66
CA SER A 556 5.06 20.55 5.57
C SER A 556 6.36 19.80 5.23
N VAL A 557 6.27 18.50 4.94
CA VAL A 557 7.42 17.68 4.52
C VAL A 557 8.02 18.18 3.20
N LEU A 558 7.18 18.48 2.20
CA LEU A 558 7.61 19.01 0.89
C LEU A 558 8.24 20.42 1.01
N ALA A 559 7.66 21.30 1.83
CA ALA A 559 8.21 22.62 2.10
C ALA A 559 9.58 22.54 2.80
N ASN A 560 9.76 21.61 3.74
CA ASN A 560 11.02 21.40 4.44
C ASN A 560 12.10 20.77 3.55
N GLN A 561 11.76 19.83 2.66
CA GLN A 561 12.69 19.31 1.65
C GLN A 561 13.12 20.42 0.66
N THR A 562 12.20 21.28 0.25
CA THR A 562 12.47 22.42 -0.65
C THR A 562 13.39 23.45 0.03
N LYS A 563 13.19 23.74 1.33
CA LYS A 563 14.10 24.58 2.12
C LYS A 563 15.49 23.97 2.28
N GLY A 564 15.57 22.66 2.49
CA GLY A 564 16.85 21.93 2.53
C GLY A 564 17.67 22.08 1.25
N LEU A 565 17.03 21.92 0.08
CA LEU A 565 17.67 22.14 -1.22
C LEU A 565 18.14 23.59 -1.42
N LYS A 566 17.33 24.59 -1.04
CA LYS A 566 17.75 25.99 -1.09
C LYS A 566 18.93 26.31 -0.16
N SER A 567 18.99 25.69 1.02
CA SER A 567 20.11 25.87 1.97
C SER A 567 21.45 25.28 1.47
N VAL A 568 21.41 24.26 0.62
CA VAL A 568 22.62 23.71 -0.03
C VAL A 568 23.09 24.62 -1.16
N ALA A 569 22.16 25.28 -1.87
CA ALA A 569 22.48 26.25 -2.91
C ALA A 569 23.01 27.59 -2.36
N SER A 570 22.56 28.06 -1.19
CA SER A 570 22.99 29.36 -0.64
C SER A 570 24.41 29.37 -0.08
N ASN A 571 24.87 28.26 0.53
CA ASN A 571 26.06 28.30 1.39
C ASN A 571 27.40 28.12 0.66
N ASN A 572 27.40 27.83 -0.64
CA ASN A 572 28.60 27.65 -1.47
C ASN A 572 28.84 28.75 -2.52
N TYR A 573 28.00 29.79 -2.57
CA TYR A 573 28.09 30.87 -3.57
C TYR A 573 28.36 32.24 -2.91
N SER A 574 29.46 32.31 -2.15
CA SER A 574 30.04 33.57 -1.68
C SER A 574 31.56 33.46 -1.73
N SER A 575 32.19 34.41 -2.44
CA SER A 575 33.56 34.32 -2.98
C SER A 575 33.73 33.35 -4.17
N HIS A 576 34.60 33.74 -5.11
CA HIS A 576 34.91 33.07 -6.39
C HIS A 576 33.71 32.66 -7.28
N VAL A 577 33.17 33.65 -7.99
CA VAL A 577 32.67 33.43 -9.36
C VAL A 577 33.87 33.40 -10.29
N ASP A 578 34.36 32.20 -10.61
CA ASP A 578 34.99 31.82 -11.89
C ASP A 578 35.40 30.34 -11.81
N ILE A 579 35.49 29.68 -12.98
CA ILE A 579 35.87 28.26 -13.21
C ILE A 579 34.72 27.23 -13.04
N ILE A 580 34.55 26.38 -14.07
CA ILE A 580 33.61 25.25 -14.25
C ILE A 580 32.11 25.59 -14.46
N ASN A 581 31.75 25.78 -15.73
CA ASN A 581 30.45 25.35 -16.28
C ASN A 581 30.61 24.96 -17.78
N GLU A 582 31.59 24.11 -18.08
CA GLU A 582 31.97 23.79 -19.47
C GLU A 582 31.12 22.68 -20.11
N ASP A 583 30.61 21.74 -19.31
CA ASP A 583 29.84 20.57 -19.82
C ASP A 583 28.32 20.80 -19.92
N GLY A 584 27.78 21.90 -19.38
CA GLY A 584 26.35 22.24 -19.44
C GLY A 584 25.38 21.30 -18.71
N GLU A 585 25.88 20.28 -17.98
CA GLU A 585 25.04 19.28 -17.30
C GLU A 585 24.04 19.90 -16.32
N LEU A 586 24.38 21.03 -15.68
CA LEU A 586 23.51 21.71 -14.73
C LEU A 586 22.25 22.29 -15.42
N VAL A 587 22.40 22.80 -16.65
CA VAL A 587 21.27 23.29 -17.46
C VAL A 587 20.40 22.13 -17.91
N LEU A 588 21.01 21.02 -18.36
CA LEU A 588 20.29 19.81 -18.76
C LEU A 588 19.55 19.15 -17.58
N ALA A 589 20.11 19.18 -16.37
CA ALA A 589 19.44 18.74 -15.15
C ALA A 589 18.25 19.63 -14.80
N PHE A 590 18.39 20.95 -14.92
CA PHE A 590 17.29 21.90 -14.68
C PHE A 590 16.17 21.77 -15.72
N GLU A 591 16.50 21.59 -17.00
CA GLU A 591 15.53 21.27 -18.05
C GLU A 591 14.80 19.94 -17.81
N ALA A 592 15.53 18.90 -17.39
CA ALA A 592 14.95 17.60 -17.07
C ALA A 592 13.97 17.71 -15.89
N GLN A 593 14.35 18.44 -14.83
CA GLN A 593 13.48 18.71 -13.70
C GLN A 593 12.24 19.53 -14.12
N LYS A 594 12.40 20.57 -14.95
CA LYS A 594 11.27 21.37 -15.47
C LYS A 594 10.31 20.54 -16.33
N LYS A 595 10.82 19.56 -17.10
CA LYS A 595 9.98 18.59 -17.85
C LYS A 595 9.26 17.59 -16.93
N ILE A 596 9.93 17.08 -15.89
CA ILE A 596 9.31 16.15 -14.92
C ILE A 596 8.22 16.85 -14.11
N ASN A 597 8.48 18.07 -13.61
CA ASN A 597 7.47 18.87 -12.93
C ASN A 597 6.25 19.11 -13.83
N ARG A 598 6.48 19.53 -15.09
CA ARG A 598 5.37 19.76 -16.03
C ARG A 598 4.55 18.50 -16.33
N GLN A 599 5.19 17.32 -16.44
CA GLN A 599 4.46 16.07 -16.59
C GLN A 599 3.63 15.71 -15.34
N LEU A 600 4.15 15.99 -14.13
CA LEU A 600 3.39 15.77 -12.89
C LEU A 600 2.24 16.77 -12.71
N GLU A 601 2.42 18.01 -13.20
CA GLU A 601 1.37 19.03 -13.28
C GLU A 601 0.29 18.63 -14.29
N ASP A 602 0.67 18.19 -15.50
CA ASP A 602 -0.23 17.65 -16.53
C ASP A 602 -1.01 16.41 -16.02
N GLU A 603 -0.34 15.47 -15.34
CA GLU A 603 -0.95 14.26 -14.76
C GLU A 603 -1.91 14.60 -13.61
N LEU A 604 -1.51 15.47 -12.67
CA LEU A 604 -2.35 15.93 -11.57
C LEU A 604 -3.59 16.68 -12.07
N GLN A 605 -3.46 17.50 -13.12
CA GLN A 605 -4.57 18.27 -13.69
C GLN A 605 -5.51 17.38 -14.54
N ALA A 606 -4.99 16.34 -15.19
CA ALA A 606 -5.80 15.30 -15.82
C ALA A 606 -6.58 14.48 -14.78
N GLU A 607 -5.98 14.14 -13.63
CA GLU A 607 -6.68 13.45 -12.55
C GLU A 607 -7.75 14.35 -11.91
N LYS A 608 -7.41 15.62 -11.64
CA LYS A 608 -8.34 16.63 -11.10
C LYS A 608 -9.56 16.85 -12.00
N THR A 609 -9.40 16.82 -13.31
CA THR A 609 -10.54 16.94 -14.25
C THR A 609 -11.41 15.68 -14.31
N ARG A 610 -10.86 14.48 -14.12
CA ARG A 610 -11.65 13.24 -13.97
C ARG A 610 -12.51 13.25 -12.72
N TRP A 611 -11.91 13.53 -11.55
CA TRP A 611 -12.65 13.64 -10.29
C TRP A 611 -13.77 14.69 -10.33
N GLN A 612 -13.64 15.71 -11.18
CA GLN A 612 -14.67 16.73 -11.39
C GLN A 612 -15.78 16.27 -12.34
N ALA A 613 -15.45 15.53 -13.40
CA ALA A 613 -16.46 14.87 -14.24
C ALA A 613 -17.28 13.84 -13.43
N GLU A 614 -16.60 12.96 -12.70
CA GLU A 614 -17.23 11.95 -11.83
C GLU A 614 -18.12 12.60 -10.75
N ARG A 615 -17.68 13.69 -10.10
CA ARG A 615 -18.53 14.44 -9.15
C ARG A 615 -19.77 15.05 -9.82
N VAL A 616 -19.68 15.53 -11.06
CA VAL A 616 -20.83 16.07 -11.80
C VAL A 616 -21.80 14.94 -12.20
N GLU A 617 -21.29 13.79 -12.65
CA GLU A 617 -22.12 12.61 -12.94
C GLU A 617 -22.86 12.11 -11.68
N PHE A 618 -22.16 11.98 -10.53
CA PHE A 618 -22.81 11.61 -9.27
C PHE A 618 -23.83 12.64 -8.78
N MET A 619 -23.60 13.94 -8.99
CA MET A 619 -24.60 14.97 -8.65
C MET A 619 -25.84 14.86 -9.54
N GLN A 620 -25.69 14.62 -10.85
CA GLN A 620 -26.80 14.38 -11.77
C GLN A 620 -27.58 13.11 -11.42
N GLU A 621 -26.89 12.04 -11.01
CA GLU A 621 -27.56 10.80 -10.59
C GLU A 621 -28.28 10.96 -9.23
N ILE A 622 -27.71 11.71 -8.27
CA ILE A 622 -28.40 12.08 -7.01
C ILE A 622 -29.63 12.94 -7.29
N GLU A 623 -29.57 13.88 -8.23
CA GLU A 623 -30.71 14.73 -8.59
C GLU A 623 -31.80 13.94 -9.32
N LYS A 624 -31.43 13.05 -10.25
CA LYS A 624 -32.37 12.09 -10.87
C LYS A 624 -33.03 11.16 -9.84
N LEU A 625 -32.25 10.62 -8.89
CA LEU A 625 -32.78 9.78 -7.81
C LEU A 625 -33.71 10.55 -6.86
N ARG A 626 -33.49 11.86 -6.67
CA ARG A 626 -34.44 12.73 -5.96
C ARG A 626 -35.73 12.91 -6.76
N GLU A 627 -35.66 13.21 -8.06
CA GLU A 627 -36.86 13.30 -8.91
C GLU A 627 -37.66 12.00 -8.92
N ASP A 628 -37.01 10.85 -9.05
CA ASP A 628 -37.67 9.54 -9.07
C ASP A 628 -38.26 9.18 -7.70
N ASN A 629 -37.65 9.60 -6.59
CA ASN A 629 -38.24 9.48 -5.25
C ASN A 629 -39.49 10.37 -5.11
N ASP A 630 -39.41 11.63 -5.55
CA ASP A 630 -40.52 12.59 -5.58
C ASP A 630 -41.70 12.07 -6.44
N ARG A 631 -41.40 11.46 -7.60
CA ARG A 631 -42.38 10.78 -8.47
C ARG A 631 -43.02 9.58 -7.76
N GLN A 632 -42.23 8.74 -7.08
CA GLN A 632 -42.74 7.60 -6.32
C GLN A 632 -43.62 8.04 -5.13
N GLN A 633 -43.25 9.09 -4.41
CA GLN A 633 -44.08 9.66 -3.34
C GLN A 633 -45.41 10.23 -3.87
N LYS A 634 -45.40 10.89 -5.04
CA LYS A 634 -46.61 11.36 -5.73
C LYS A 634 -47.50 10.19 -6.19
N LEU A 635 -46.91 9.12 -6.74
CA LEU A 635 -47.66 7.90 -7.09
C LEU A 635 -48.27 7.22 -5.86
N LEU A 636 -47.54 7.15 -4.74
CA LEU A 636 -48.04 6.60 -3.48
C LEU A 636 -49.22 7.44 -2.91
N SER A 637 -49.16 8.77 -2.97
CA SER A 637 -50.26 9.63 -2.49
C SER A 637 -51.53 9.53 -3.35
N VAL A 638 -51.38 9.34 -4.67
CA VAL A 638 -52.51 9.07 -5.58
C VAL A 638 -53.10 7.67 -5.33
N ASN A 639 -52.26 6.65 -5.16
CA ASN A 639 -52.72 5.29 -4.86
C ASN A 639 -53.47 5.18 -3.52
N LEU A 640 -53.13 6.02 -2.53
CA LEU A 640 -53.83 6.08 -1.24
C LEU A 640 -55.23 6.70 -1.29
N THR A 641 -55.63 7.34 -2.40
CA THR A 641 -56.87 8.13 -2.48
C THR A 641 -57.90 7.67 -3.53
N MET A 642 -57.53 6.75 -4.44
CA MET A 642 -58.37 6.32 -5.57
C MET A 642 -58.64 4.81 -5.58
N SER A 643 -59.65 4.36 -6.35
CA SER A 643 -60.11 2.96 -6.33
C SER A 643 -59.14 1.99 -7.05
N PRO A 644 -59.15 0.67 -6.74
CA PRO A 644 -58.17 -0.30 -7.28
C PRO A 644 -58.11 -0.42 -8.81
N GLN A 645 -59.21 -0.11 -9.52
CA GLN A 645 -59.24 -0.11 -10.99
C GLN A 645 -58.63 1.19 -11.55
N THR A 646 -58.85 2.31 -10.88
CA THR A 646 -58.26 3.61 -11.23
C THR A 646 -56.76 3.65 -10.93
N GLN A 647 -56.31 2.95 -9.88
CA GLN A 647 -54.88 2.80 -9.53
C GLN A 647 -54.09 2.10 -10.66
N THR A 648 -54.59 0.97 -11.17
CA THR A 648 -53.90 0.24 -12.24
C THR A 648 -53.91 0.99 -13.57
N GLU A 649 -55.01 1.66 -13.92
CA GLU A 649 -55.06 2.51 -15.12
C GLU A 649 -54.10 3.71 -15.01
N ALA A 650 -54.11 4.43 -13.88
CA ALA A 650 -53.20 5.56 -13.65
C ALA A 650 -51.72 5.12 -13.68
N PHE A 651 -51.38 3.96 -13.09
CA PHE A 651 -50.02 3.41 -13.15
C PHE A 651 -49.59 3.08 -14.58
N MET A 652 -50.45 2.43 -15.37
CA MET A 652 -50.17 2.13 -16.78
C MET A 652 -50.00 3.41 -17.62
N GLN A 653 -50.85 4.42 -17.41
CA GLN A 653 -50.70 5.72 -18.10
C GLN A 653 -49.40 6.43 -17.69
N HIS A 654 -48.99 6.35 -16.43
CA HIS A 654 -47.71 6.92 -15.96
C HIS A 654 -46.51 6.21 -16.58
N GLU A 655 -46.51 4.88 -16.64
CA GLU A 655 -45.41 4.10 -17.22
C GLU A 655 -45.33 4.28 -18.75
N ILE A 656 -46.47 4.36 -19.45
CA ILE A 656 -46.52 4.75 -20.87
C ILE A 656 -45.92 6.16 -21.07
N THR A 657 -46.26 7.11 -20.20
CA THR A 657 -45.72 8.48 -20.26
C THR A 657 -44.21 8.48 -20.03
N ARG A 658 -43.72 7.76 -19.00
CA ARG A 658 -42.30 7.61 -18.66
C ARG A 658 -41.50 7.00 -19.81
N LEU A 659 -42.00 5.91 -20.40
CA LEU A 659 -41.38 5.28 -21.57
C LEU A 659 -41.43 6.18 -22.82
N THR A 660 -42.45 7.03 -22.97
CA THR A 660 -42.54 7.99 -24.07
C THR A 660 -41.50 9.10 -23.92
N SER A 661 -41.33 9.68 -22.73
CA SER A 661 -40.28 10.68 -22.46
C SER A 661 -38.88 10.08 -22.57
N GLU A 662 -38.66 8.87 -22.05
CA GLU A 662 -37.36 8.19 -22.13
C GLU A 662 -36.96 7.87 -23.58
N ASN A 663 -37.92 7.53 -24.46
CA ASN A 663 -37.66 7.42 -25.89
C ASN A 663 -37.38 8.78 -26.56
N LEU A 664 -38.05 9.87 -26.12
CA LEU A 664 -37.82 11.21 -26.65
C LEU A 664 -36.40 11.71 -26.30
N ASP A 665 -35.98 11.57 -25.05
CA ASP A 665 -34.63 11.85 -24.55
C ASP A 665 -33.56 11.08 -25.33
N LEU A 666 -33.79 9.79 -25.59
CA LEU A 666 -32.89 8.95 -26.39
C LEU A 666 -32.84 9.41 -27.84
N GLN A 667 -33.95 9.87 -28.41
CA GLN A 667 -34.00 10.42 -29.76
C GLN A 667 -33.25 11.76 -29.86
N GLU A 668 -33.43 12.68 -28.92
CA GLU A 668 -32.65 13.94 -28.87
C GLU A 668 -31.15 13.67 -28.70
N LYS A 669 -30.76 12.73 -27.84
CA LYS A 669 -29.36 12.28 -27.69
C LYS A 669 -28.81 11.71 -29.01
N CYS A 670 -29.60 10.93 -29.75
CA CYS A 670 -29.22 10.43 -31.08
C CYS A 670 -29.07 11.54 -32.13
N ASP A 671 -29.92 12.58 -32.10
CA ASP A 671 -29.83 13.73 -33.01
C ASP A 671 -28.64 14.63 -32.67
N VAL A 672 -28.37 14.90 -31.38
CA VAL A 672 -27.17 15.63 -30.92
C VAL A 672 -25.90 14.89 -31.32
N LEU A 673 -25.82 13.57 -31.09
CA LEU A 673 -24.68 12.75 -31.52
C LEU A 673 -24.55 12.73 -33.05
N SER A 674 -25.66 12.68 -33.80
CA SER A 674 -25.66 12.79 -35.25
C SER A 674 -25.15 14.15 -35.74
N GLU A 675 -25.46 15.24 -35.04
CA GLU A 675 -25.00 16.59 -35.36
C GLU A 675 -23.52 16.79 -34.99
N GLN A 676 -23.05 16.21 -33.89
CA GLN A 676 -21.62 16.11 -33.55
C GLN A 676 -20.85 15.30 -34.61
N CYS A 677 -21.35 14.15 -35.04
CA CYS A 677 -20.77 13.38 -36.15
C CYS A 677 -20.72 14.19 -37.45
N ARG A 678 -21.75 15.00 -37.75
CA ARG A 678 -21.72 15.95 -38.89
C ARG A 678 -20.66 17.04 -38.71
N LYS A 679 -20.46 17.55 -37.49
CA LYS A 679 -19.41 18.54 -37.14
C LYS A 679 -18.00 17.94 -37.28
N TYR A 680 -17.75 16.74 -36.77
CA TYR A 680 -16.47 16.04 -36.92
C TYR A 680 -16.18 15.66 -38.38
N ARG A 681 -17.16 15.14 -39.14
CA ARG A 681 -16.98 14.89 -40.59
C ARG A 681 -16.67 16.17 -41.38
N LYS A 682 -17.19 17.34 -40.98
CA LYS A 682 -16.80 18.65 -41.55
C LYS A 682 -15.35 19.04 -41.19
N GLN A 683 -14.93 18.84 -39.94
CA GLN A 683 -13.55 19.10 -39.51
C GLN A 683 -12.54 18.18 -40.21
N ILE A 684 -12.83 16.88 -40.31
CA ILE A 684 -12.02 15.89 -41.04
C ILE A 684 -11.87 16.32 -42.50
N LYS A 685 -12.95 16.69 -43.19
CA LYS A 685 -12.89 17.23 -44.57
C LYS A 685 -12.08 18.52 -44.69
N LEU A 686 -12.09 19.40 -43.69
CA LEU A 686 -11.28 20.62 -43.67
C LEU A 686 -9.78 20.30 -43.49
N LEU A 687 -9.44 19.35 -42.61
CA LEU A 687 -8.08 18.88 -42.38
C LEU A 687 -7.52 18.11 -43.59
N ALA A 688 -8.33 17.23 -44.19
CA ALA A 688 -8.00 16.53 -45.43
C ALA A 688 -7.76 17.51 -46.60
N LYS A 689 -8.54 18.61 -46.68
CA LYS A 689 -8.29 19.69 -47.64
C LYS A 689 -6.94 20.38 -47.37
N LYS A 690 -6.65 20.78 -46.13
CA LYS A 690 -5.35 21.37 -45.77
C LYS A 690 -4.16 20.43 -46.06
N LEU A 691 -4.30 19.12 -45.81
CA LEU A 691 -3.30 18.10 -46.16
C LEU A 691 -3.07 17.99 -47.68
N LYS A 692 -4.15 18.08 -48.47
CA LYS A 692 -4.11 18.07 -49.93
C LYS A 692 -3.44 19.32 -50.50
N ASP A 693 -3.74 20.50 -49.94
CA ASP A 693 -3.16 21.78 -50.36
C ASP A 693 -1.65 21.88 -50.02
N VAL A 694 -1.16 21.12 -49.03
CA VAL A 694 0.28 20.97 -48.69
C VAL A 694 0.99 19.91 -49.57
N GLY A 695 0.29 19.25 -50.50
CA GLY A 695 0.90 18.39 -51.53
C GLY A 695 1.39 17.01 -51.05
N VAL A 696 0.89 16.52 -49.92
CA VAL A 696 1.21 15.17 -49.41
C VAL A 696 0.30 14.14 -50.08
N THR A 697 0.77 13.55 -51.19
CA THR A 697 0.09 12.42 -51.84
C THR A 697 0.63 11.08 -51.34
N GLU A 698 -0.09 10.42 -50.42
CA GLU A 698 -0.61 9.05 -50.59
C GLU A 698 -1.36 8.55 -49.33
N ALA A 699 -2.30 7.61 -49.55
CA ALA A 699 -2.93 6.76 -48.53
C ALA A 699 -3.66 7.42 -47.33
N VAL A 700 -4.67 8.25 -47.61
CA VAL A 700 -5.87 8.34 -46.75
C VAL A 700 -7.07 7.99 -47.62
N ASN A 701 -7.83 6.96 -47.26
CA ASN A 701 -8.98 6.47 -48.01
C ASN A 701 -10.28 6.85 -47.29
N ASP A 702 -10.76 8.08 -47.54
CA ASP A 702 -12.05 8.56 -47.01
C ASP A 702 -13.20 7.63 -47.46
N GLY A 703 -14.03 7.18 -46.51
CA GLY A 703 -15.03 6.12 -46.76
C GLY A 703 -16.32 6.21 -45.94
N GLU A 704 -16.59 7.29 -45.21
CA GLU A 704 -17.85 7.47 -44.50
C GLU A 704 -18.87 8.35 -45.25
N ALA A 705 -20.01 7.77 -45.64
CA ALA A 705 -21.35 8.32 -45.39
C ALA A 705 -22.46 7.33 -45.79
N LEU A 706 -23.56 7.34 -45.02
CA LEU A 706 -24.77 6.51 -45.12
C LEU A 706 -25.40 6.49 -46.54
N PRO A 707 -26.26 5.49 -46.79
CA PRO A 707 -27.65 5.85 -47.09
C PRO A 707 -28.67 5.13 -46.21
N SER A 708 -29.72 5.86 -45.82
CA SER A 708 -30.98 5.26 -45.38
C SER A 708 -31.75 4.66 -46.56
N THR A 709 -32.71 3.81 -46.23
CA THR A 709 -33.75 3.18 -47.07
C THR A 709 -34.15 3.91 -48.37
N ALA A 710 -34.03 3.18 -49.50
CA ALA A 710 -34.85 3.13 -50.72
C ALA A 710 -35.51 4.44 -51.27
N VAL A 711 -35.40 4.74 -52.57
CA VAL A 711 -36.30 4.19 -53.63
C VAL A 711 -35.81 4.61 -55.05
N ALA A 712 -36.17 3.79 -56.05
CA ALA A 712 -36.18 4.05 -57.52
C ALA A 712 -34.87 4.03 -58.37
N LEU A 713 -35.04 3.43 -59.56
CA LEU A 713 -34.20 3.40 -60.77
C LEU A 713 -34.71 4.48 -61.77
N PRO A 714 -34.22 4.64 -63.04
CA PRO A 714 -33.17 3.91 -63.79
C PRO A 714 -32.16 4.82 -64.57
N GLN A 715 -31.31 4.17 -65.42
CA GLN A 715 -30.71 4.71 -66.66
C GLN A 715 -29.59 5.80 -66.57
N ASP A 716 -28.56 5.85 -67.43
CA ASP A 716 -28.12 4.90 -68.49
C ASP A 716 -26.61 5.05 -68.88
N GLN A 717 -26.09 4.04 -69.59
CA GLN A 717 -25.01 4.08 -70.61
C GLN A 717 -23.55 4.54 -70.31
N ARG A 718 -22.61 3.60 -70.62
CA ARG A 718 -21.22 3.79 -71.16
C ARG A 718 -20.11 4.30 -70.21
N SER A 719 -18.84 3.88 -70.32
CA SER A 719 -18.23 2.72 -71.04
C SER A 719 -16.76 2.45 -70.65
N ASN A 720 -16.41 1.17 -70.45
CA ASN A 720 -15.13 0.48 -70.69
C ASN A 720 -13.79 1.27 -70.74
N LEU A 721 -12.89 1.03 -69.78
CA LEU A 721 -11.61 0.27 -69.92
C LEU A 721 -10.73 0.40 -68.63
N PRO A 722 -9.78 -0.53 -68.35
CA PRO A 722 -9.36 -0.83 -66.98
C PRO A 722 -8.07 -0.15 -66.50
N VAL A 723 -7.98 0.06 -65.19
CA VAL A 723 -6.73 0.31 -64.46
C VAL A 723 -6.47 -0.84 -63.49
N VAL A 724 -5.52 -1.72 -63.82
CA VAL A 724 -5.13 -2.82 -62.93
C VAL A 724 -4.31 -2.26 -61.76
N ARG A 725 -4.98 -2.10 -60.61
CA ARG A 725 -4.32 -2.04 -59.30
C ARG A 725 -4.65 -3.33 -58.56
N LYS A 726 -3.61 -4.01 -58.04
CA LYS A 726 -3.82 -5.15 -57.15
C LYS A 726 -4.55 -4.63 -55.91
N LYS A 727 -5.78 -5.10 -55.67
CA LYS A 727 -6.39 -5.00 -54.35
C LYS A 727 -5.51 -5.73 -53.34
N GLU A 728 -5.25 -5.10 -52.21
CA GLU A 728 -5.02 -5.85 -50.97
C GLU A 728 -6.30 -6.65 -50.70
N ARG A 729 -6.17 -7.92 -50.32
CA ARG A 729 -7.35 -8.79 -50.20
C ARG A 729 -8.05 -8.49 -48.89
N ASP A 730 -9.22 -7.88 -48.97
CA ASP A 730 -10.21 -7.86 -47.90
C ASP A 730 -10.61 -9.33 -47.62
N TYR A 731 -9.98 -9.96 -46.62
CA TYR A 731 -10.35 -11.30 -46.19
C TYR A 731 -11.66 -11.25 -45.43
N MET A 732 -12.57 -12.19 -45.69
CA MET A 732 -13.81 -12.32 -44.95
C MET A 732 -13.57 -12.87 -43.53
N GLY A 733 -12.50 -13.64 -43.33
CA GLY A 733 -12.17 -14.31 -42.08
C GLY A 733 -12.69 -15.74 -42.02
N MET A 734 -12.53 -16.49 -43.11
CA MET A 734 -12.89 -17.91 -43.21
C MET A 734 -11.69 -18.75 -43.65
N PHE A 735 -11.72 -20.06 -43.40
CA PHE A 735 -10.72 -21.00 -43.93
C PHE A 735 -11.35 -22.08 -44.83
N GLU A 736 -11.03 -22.04 -46.12
CA GLU A 736 -11.35 -23.09 -47.10
C GLU A 736 -10.48 -24.34 -46.83
N TYR A 737 -11.10 -25.52 -46.88
CA TYR A 737 -10.43 -26.82 -46.80
C TYR A 737 -11.21 -27.91 -47.58
N ARG A 738 -10.54 -29.00 -47.98
CA ARG A 738 -11.16 -30.14 -48.69
C ARG A 738 -11.83 -31.10 -47.70
N LYS A 739 -12.85 -31.86 -48.10
CA LYS A 739 -13.50 -32.86 -47.21
C LYS A 739 -12.50 -33.89 -46.67
N GLU A 740 -11.52 -34.31 -47.49
CA GLU A 740 -10.43 -35.22 -47.13
C GLU A 740 -9.52 -34.69 -46.00
N ASP A 741 -9.22 -33.38 -46.01
CA ASP A 741 -8.26 -32.76 -45.09
C ASP A 741 -8.77 -32.65 -43.64
N ALA A 742 -10.08 -32.83 -43.42
CA ALA A 742 -10.75 -32.60 -42.13
C ALA A 742 -10.08 -33.35 -40.95
N GLN A 743 -9.71 -34.63 -41.16
CA GLN A 743 -9.03 -35.40 -40.12
C GLN A 743 -7.58 -34.96 -39.90
N ILE A 744 -6.90 -34.44 -40.93
CA ILE A 744 -5.52 -33.95 -40.84
C ILE A 744 -5.48 -32.63 -40.06
N ILE A 745 -6.42 -31.72 -40.37
CA ILE A 745 -6.61 -30.45 -39.63
C ILE A 745 -6.83 -30.75 -38.14
N VAL A 746 -7.81 -31.60 -37.82
CA VAL A 746 -8.14 -31.96 -36.44
C VAL A 746 -6.97 -32.71 -35.75
N LYS A 747 -6.21 -33.55 -36.47
CA LYS A 747 -5.02 -34.22 -35.93
C LYS A 747 -3.93 -33.22 -35.55
N HIS A 748 -3.52 -32.33 -36.45
CA HIS A 748 -2.44 -31.37 -36.16
C HIS A 748 -2.88 -30.31 -35.14
N LEU A 749 -4.11 -29.79 -35.26
CA LEU A 749 -4.62 -28.70 -34.43
C LEU A 749 -5.06 -29.15 -33.03
N ILE A 750 -5.48 -30.41 -32.85
CA ILE A 750 -5.97 -30.94 -31.56
C ILE A 750 -5.07 -32.03 -30.98
N TYR A 751 -4.74 -33.06 -31.76
CA TYR A 751 -4.04 -34.25 -31.23
C TYR A 751 -2.53 -34.04 -31.04
N ASP A 752 -1.86 -33.48 -32.04
CA ASP A 752 -0.40 -33.29 -32.03
C ASP A 752 0.03 -31.97 -31.34
N LEU A 753 -0.92 -31.06 -31.07
CA LEU A 753 -0.67 -29.81 -30.34
C LEU A 753 -0.13 -30.09 -28.93
N LYS A 754 0.90 -29.33 -28.56
CA LYS A 754 1.58 -29.39 -27.25
C LYS A 754 1.28 -28.11 -26.45
N PRO A 755 0.99 -28.17 -25.14
CA PRO A 755 0.65 -26.99 -24.33
C PRO A 755 1.71 -25.87 -24.40
N ARG A 756 3.00 -26.23 -24.31
CA ARG A 756 4.13 -25.28 -24.44
C ARG A 756 4.18 -24.55 -25.79
N VAL A 757 3.66 -25.15 -26.87
CA VAL A 757 3.54 -24.46 -28.17
C VAL A 757 2.32 -23.54 -28.14
N ALA A 758 1.18 -24.03 -27.64
CA ALA A 758 -0.05 -23.23 -27.56
C ALA A 758 0.08 -21.95 -26.72
N VAL A 759 0.88 -21.94 -25.64
CA VAL A 759 1.17 -20.74 -24.83
C VAL A 759 1.99 -19.68 -25.59
N SER A 760 2.66 -20.05 -26.69
CA SER A 760 3.34 -19.08 -27.57
C SER A 760 2.43 -18.46 -28.65
N LEU A 761 1.16 -18.90 -28.70
CA LEU A 761 0.15 -18.48 -29.67
C LEU A 761 -0.92 -17.61 -29.00
N LEU A 762 -1.80 -17.00 -29.81
CA LEU A 762 -2.98 -16.30 -29.32
C LEU A 762 -3.85 -17.26 -28.47
N PRO A 763 -4.25 -16.91 -27.22
CA PRO A 763 -5.09 -17.78 -26.41
C PRO A 763 -6.40 -18.15 -27.13
N GLY A 764 -6.70 -19.45 -27.18
CA GLY A 764 -7.84 -19.97 -27.94
C GLY A 764 -7.66 -20.04 -29.46
N LEU A 765 -6.47 -19.81 -30.03
CA LEU A 765 -6.24 -19.87 -31.49
C LEU A 765 -6.79 -21.14 -32.17
N PRO A 766 -6.63 -22.36 -31.62
CA PRO A 766 -7.30 -23.55 -32.16
C PRO A 766 -8.81 -23.41 -32.29
N ALA A 767 -9.49 -22.84 -31.28
CA ALA A 767 -10.93 -22.60 -31.32
C ALA A 767 -11.35 -21.58 -32.38
N TYR A 768 -10.56 -20.53 -32.64
CA TYR A 768 -10.83 -19.59 -33.73
C TYR A 768 -10.60 -20.22 -35.11
N ILE A 769 -9.53 -21.00 -35.29
CA ILE A 769 -9.26 -21.70 -36.56
C ILE A 769 -10.38 -22.71 -36.86
N LEU A 770 -10.81 -23.48 -35.86
CA LEU A 770 -11.96 -24.39 -35.98
C LEU A 770 -13.25 -23.62 -36.33
N PHE A 771 -13.53 -22.50 -35.65
CA PHE A 771 -14.71 -21.68 -35.95
C PHE A 771 -14.69 -21.10 -37.37
N MET A 772 -13.55 -20.60 -37.85
CA MET A 772 -13.42 -20.07 -39.23
C MET A 772 -13.52 -21.18 -40.30
N CYS A 773 -13.20 -22.43 -39.97
CA CYS A 773 -13.50 -23.59 -40.82
C CYS A 773 -15.01 -23.94 -40.81
N ILE A 774 -15.67 -23.86 -39.64
CA ILE A 774 -17.12 -24.05 -39.50
C ILE A 774 -17.89 -22.97 -40.29
N ARG A 775 -17.46 -21.70 -40.21
CA ARG A 775 -18.09 -20.60 -40.93
C ARG A 775 -17.92 -20.71 -42.45
N HIS A 776 -16.79 -21.25 -42.93
CA HIS A 776 -16.67 -21.62 -44.35
C HIS A 776 -17.68 -22.70 -44.75
N THR A 777 -17.94 -23.70 -43.90
CA THR A 777 -18.92 -24.76 -44.22
C THR A 777 -20.37 -24.31 -44.14
N ASP A 778 -20.67 -23.34 -43.28
CA ASP A 778 -21.96 -22.61 -43.28
C ASP A 778 -22.11 -21.79 -44.57
N PHE A 779 -21.13 -20.95 -44.93
CA PHE A 779 -21.13 -20.19 -46.18
C PHE A 779 -21.24 -21.06 -47.44
N ALA A 780 -20.65 -22.26 -47.42
CA ALA A 780 -20.74 -23.24 -48.51
C ALA A 780 -22.04 -24.09 -48.47
N ASN A 781 -22.88 -23.94 -47.45
CA ASN A 781 -24.12 -24.68 -47.22
C ASN A 781 -23.96 -26.22 -47.28
N ASP A 782 -22.92 -26.74 -46.61
CA ASP A 782 -22.51 -28.16 -46.68
C ASP A 782 -22.63 -28.83 -45.30
N ASP A 783 -23.87 -29.16 -44.88
CA ASP A 783 -24.20 -29.76 -43.57
C ASP A 783 -23.31 -30.96 -43.23
N GLU A 784 -23.15 -31.90 -44.16
CA GLU A 784 -22.34 -33.09 -43.94
C GLU A 784 -20.92 -32.74 -43.50
N LYS A 785 -20.37 -31.66 -44.06
CA LYS A 785 -19.03 -31.15 -43.76
C LYS A 785 -18.98 -30.41 -42.41
N VAL A 786 -20.03 -29.66 -42.06
CA VAL A 786 -20.20 -29.05 -40.72
C VAL A 786 -20.24 -30.16 -39.66
N ARG A 787 -21.18 -31.11 -39.81
CA ARG A 787 -21.39 -32.26 -38.92
C ARG A 787 -20.14 -33.11 -38.80
N SER A 788 -19.45 -33.40 -39.92
CA SER A 788 -18.20 -34.18 -39.92
C SER A 788 -17.08 -33.46 -39.15
N LEU A 789 -16.86 -32.16 -39.39
CA LEU A 789 -15.83 -31.38 -38.71
C LEU A 789 -16.09 -31.26 -37.19
N LEU A 790 -17.33 -30.94 -36.80
CA LEU A 790 -17.72 -30.87 -35.38
C LEU A 790 -17.60 -32.22 -34.69
N THR A 791 -18.06 -33.31 -35.32
CA THR A 791 -17.94 -34.68 -34.78
C THR A 791 -16.47 -35.09 -34.62
N ALA A 792 -15.62 -34.83 -35.62
CA ALA A 792 -14.19 -35.12 -35.56
C ALA A 792 -13.49 -34.31 -34.46
N THR A 793 -13.82 -33.02 -34.33
CA THR A 793 -13.33 -32.12 -33.28
C THR A 793 -13.68 -32.65 -31.89
N ILE A 794 -14.97 -32.87 -31.62
CA ILE A 794 -15.49 -33.39 -30.36
C ILE A 794 -14.83 -34.72 -29.96
N ASN A 795 -14.75 -35.67 -30.91
CA ASN A 795 -14.16 -36.98 -30.63
C ASN A 795 -12.64 -36.90 -30.41
N THR A 796 -11.94 -35.97 -31.06
CA THR A 796 -10.50 -35.80 -30.88
C THR A 796 -10.17 -35.10 -29.57
N ILE A 797 -10.95 -34.09 -29.15
CA ILE A 797 -10.83 -33.48 -27.81
C ILE A 797 -11.04 -34.56 -26.73
N LYS A 798 -12.13 -35.35 -26.81
CA LYS A 798 -12.39 -36.48 -25.91
C LYS A 798 -11.23 -37.50 -25.89
N LYS A 799 -10.60 -37.77 -27.04
CA LYS A 799 -9.46 -38.69 -27.19
C LYS A 799 -8.16 -38.13 -26.60
N VAL A 800 -7.89 -36.83 -26.73
CA VAL A 800 -6.71 -36.17 -26.14
C VAL A 800 -6.82 -36.14 -24.62
N ILE A 801 -7.96 -35.66 -24.09
CA ILE A 801 -8.18 -35.61 -22.63
C ILE A 801 -8.05 -37.00 -22.01
N ARG A 802 -8.71 -38.03 -22.56
CA ARG A 802 -8.57 -39.41 -22.03
C ARG A 802 -7.11 -39.91 -22.03
N LYS A 803 -6.33 -39.60 -23.08
CA LYS A 803 -4.94 -40.07 -23.23
C LYS A 803 -3.92 -39.25 -22.42
N ARG A 804 -4.22 -38.00 -22.06
CA ARG A 804 -3.32 -37.08 -21.35
C ARG A 804 -3.93 -36.51 -20.06
N HIS A 805 -4.81 -37.26 -19.39
CA HIS A 805 -5.53 -36.79 -18.20
C HIS A 805 -4.64 -36.55 -16.96
N GLU A 806 -3.39 -37.02 -16.99
CA GLU A 806 -2.34 -36.75 -15.99
C GLU A 806 -1.64 -35.40 -16.22
N ASP A 807 -1.86 -34.75 -17.38
CA ASP A 807 -1.25 -33.47 -17.74
C ASP A 807 -2.26 -32.32 -17.55
N LEU A 808 -2.04 -31.54 -16.48
CA LEU A 808 -2.85 -30.37 -16.17
C LEU A 808 -2.86 -29.35 -17.31
N ASP A 809 -1.69 -29.05 -17.92
CA ASP A 809 -1.58 -28.02 -18.95
C ASP A 809 -2.30 -28.44 -20.24
N THR A 810 -2.29 -29.73 -20.60
CA THR A 810 -3.16 -30.25 -21.69
C THR A 810 -4.64 -30.12 -21.33
N THR A 811 -5.02 -30.47 -20.10
CA THR A 811 -6.43 -30.50 -19.68
C THR A 811 -7.01 -29.09 -19.61
N VAL A 812 -6.27 -28.13 -19.06
CA VAL A 812 -6.59 -26.70 -19.02
C VAL A 812 -6.62 -26.10 -20.42
N LEU A 813 -5.64 -26.39 -21.29
CA LEU A 813 -5.64 -25.92 -22.68
C LEU A 813 -6.94 -26.28 -23.42
N TRP A 814 -7.42 -27.52 -23.26
CA TRP A 814 -8.64 -27.98 -23.91
C TRP A 814 -9.92 -27.54 -23.21
N LEU A 815 -9.88 -27.20 -21.92
CA LEU A 815 -10.95 -26.45 -21.27
C LEU A 815 -11.13 -25.08 -21.95
N THR A 816 -10.06 -24.26 -22.03
CA THR A 816 -10.14 -22.94 -22.67
C THR A 816 -10.57 -23.04 -24.13
N ASN A 817 -10.02 -23.99 -24.91
CA ASN A 817 -10.39 -24.09 -26.33
C ASN A 817 -11.82 -24.62 -26.54
N THR A 818 -12.33 -25.50 -25.68
CA THR A 818 -13.74 -25.93 -25.75
C THR A 818 -14.68 -24.78 -25.38
N LEU A 819 -14.35 -24.03 -24.31
CA LEU A 819 -15.12 -22.85 -23.90
C LEU A 819 -15.06 -21.74 -24.96
N ARG A 820 -13.89 -21.44 -25.54
CA ARG A 820 -13.79 -20.42 -26.59
C ARG A 820 -14.50 -20.82 -27.88
N LEU A 821 -14.51 -22.12 -28.23
CA LEU A 821 -15.31 -22.59 -29.37
C LEU A 821 -16.82 -22.45 -29.09
N LEU A 822 -17.26 -22.78 -27.87
CA LEU A 822 -18.63 -22.58 -27.42
C LEU A 822 -19.03 -21.08 -27.40
N HIS A 823 -18.14 -20.19 -26.95
CA HIS A 823 -18.38 -18.74 -26.99
C HIS A 823 -18.43 -18.23 -28.42
N ASN A 824 -17.53 -18.65 -29.31
CA ASN A 824 -17.60 -18.27 -30.73
C ASN A 824 -18.92 -18.73 -31.38
N LEU A 825 -19.36 -19.96 -31.10
CA LEU A 825 -20.65 -20.51 -31.57
C LEU A 825 -21.89 -19.83 -30.98
N LYS A 826 -21.74 -19.02 -29.92
CA LYS A 826 -22.78 -18.09 -29.40
C LYS A 826 -22.63 -16.70 -30.03
N GLN A 827 -21.45 -16.11 -29.96
CA GLN A 827 -21.15 -14.74 -30.42
C GLN A 827 -21.51 -14.51 -31.90
N TYR A 828 -21.31 -15.54 -32.72
CA TYR A 828 -21.54 -15.51 -34.16
C TYR A 828 -22.75 -16.38 -34.58
N SER A 829 -23.70 -16.65 -33.69
CA SER A 829 -24.88 -17.48 -34.01
C SER A 829 -25.96 -16.78 -34.83
N GLY A 830 -25.97 -15.44 -34.83
CA GLY A 830 -27.10 -14.63 -35.29
C GLY A 830 -28.09 -14.23 -34.18
N ASP A 831 -27.97 -14.80 -32.97
CA ASP A 831 -28.86 -14.49 -31.85
C ASP A 831 -28.55 -13.10 -31.27
N LYS A 832 -29.54 -12.19 -31.27
CA LYS A 832 -29.39 -10.82 -30.74
C LYS A 832 -28.84 -10.75 -29.31
N ILE A 833 -29.12 -11.77 -28.49
CA ILE A 833 -28.67 -11.88 -27.09
C ILE A 833 -27.13 -11.97 -26.98
N PHE A 834 -26.45 -12.54 -27.98
CA PHE A 834 -24.99 -12.67 -28.01
C PHE A 834 -24.29 -11.63 -28.90
N GLN A 835 -25.06 -10.74 -29.54
CA GLN A 835 -24.57 -9.67 -30.42
C GLN A 835 -24.42 -8.30 -29.73
N THR A 836 -24.81 -8.17 -28.46
CA THR A 836 -24.81 -6.91 -27.70
C THR A 836 -23.43 -6.24 -27.61
N GLU A 837 -22.36 -7.04 -27.55
CA GLU A 837 -20.96 -6.57 -27.45
C GLU A 837 -20.20 -6.69 -28.79
N ASN A 838 -20.87 -7.10 -29.87
CA ASN A 838 -20.22 -7.28 -31.18
C ASN A 838 -20.05 -5.97 -31.94
N THR A 839 -18.90 -5.81 -32.59
CA THR A 839 -18.74 -4.81 -33.65
C THR A 839 -19.60 -5.16 -34.88
N GLN A 840 -19.93 -4.16 -35.70
CA GLN A 840 -20.71 -4.37 -36.93
C GLN A 840 -20.11 -5.47 -37.83
N LYS A 841 -18.78 -5.46 -38.03
CA LYS A 841 -18.07 -6.51 -38.78
C LYS A 841 -18.20 -7.90 -38.19
N GLN A 842 -18.33 -8.05 -36.88
CA GLN A 842 -18.53 -9.36 -36.26
C GLN A 842 -19.98 -9.84 -36.44
N ASN A 843 -20.95 -8.93 -36.49
CA ASN A 843 -22.33 -9.26 -36.85
C ASN A 843 -22.45 -9.64 -38.35
N GLU A 844 -21.67 -9.02 -39.23
CA GLU A 844 -21.46 -9.43 -40.64
C GLU A 844 -20.70 -10.78 -40.78
N GLN A 845 -20.16 -11.32 -39.68
CA GLN A 845 -19.45 -12.61 -39.60
C GLN A 845 -20.26 -13.68 -38.84
N CYS A 846 -21.57 -13.51 -38.68
CA CYS A 846 -22.44 -14.55 -38.14
C CYS A 846 -22.58 -15.76 -39.09
N LEU A 847 -23.04 -16.88 -38.54
CA LEU A 847 -23.61 -18.00 -39.30
C LEU A 847 -24.98 -17.60 -39.87
N HIS A 848 -25.36 -18.17 -41.01
CA HIS A 848 -26.60 -17.84 -41.72
C HIS A 848 -27.43 -19.04 -42.16
N ASN A 849 -26.83 -20.22 -42.36
CA ASN A 849 -27.52 -21.39 -42.93
C ASN A 849 -27.84 -22.47 -41.88
N PHE A 850 -27.04 -22.62 -40.84
CA PHE A 850 -27.20 -23.68 -39.83
C PHE A 850 -27.32 -23.15 -38.39
N ASP A 851 -28.38 -23.55 -37.66
CA ASP A 851 -28.37 -23.46 -36.21
C ASP A 851 -27.55 -24.62 -35.61
N LEU A 852 -26.65 -24.28 -34.70
CA LEU A 852 -25.75 -25.21 -34.03
C LEU A 852 -26.07 -25.36 -32.53
N SER A 853 -27.30 -25.03 -32.10
CA SER A 853 -27.80 -25.20 -30.73
C SER A 853 -27.45 -26.54 -30.08
N GLU A 854 -27.68 -27.66 -30.76
CA GLU A 854 -27.37 -28.99 -30.23
C GLU A 854 -25.87 -29.16 -29.98
N TYR A 855 -25.02 -28.71 -30.91
CA TYR A 855 -23.56 -28.73 -30.74
C TYR A 855 -23.10 -27.78 -29.63
N ARG A 856 -23.77 -26.65 -29.41
CA ARG A 856 -23.51 -25.77 -28.25
C ARG A 856 -23.77 -26.52 -26.94
N GLN A 857 -24.86 -27.28 -26.82
CA GLN A 857 -25.12 -28.10 -25.64
C GLN A 857 -24.05 -29.19 -25.46
N VAL A 858 -23.77 -29.97 -26.50
CA VAL A 858 -22.76 -31.05 -26.45
C VAL A 858 -21.36 -30.52 -26.10
N LEU A 859 -20.97 -29.34 -26.60
CA LEU A 859 -19.71 -28.68 -26.21
C LEU A 859 -19.73 -28.18 -24.77
N SER A 860 -20.88 -27.72 -24.26
CA SER A 860 -21.05 -27.36 -22.84
C SER A 860 -20.90 -28.59 -21.94
N ASP A 861 -21.52 -29.72 -22.27
CA ASP A 861 -21.41 -30.97 -21.50
C ASP A 861 -19.95 -31.49 -21.48
N ILE A 862 -19.24 -31.35 -22.60
CA ILE A 862 -17.80 -31.64 -22.70
C ILE A 862 -16.99 -30.68 -21.83
N ALA A 863 -17.31 -29.39 -21.82
CA ALA A 863 -16.63 -28.42 -20.96
C ALA A 863 -16.86 -28.72 -19.46
N VAL A 864 -18.05 -29.17 -19.04
CA VAL A 864 -18.30 -29.65 -17.67
C VAL A 864 -17.42 -30.86 -17.35
N TRP A 865 -17.36 -31.85 -18.24
CA TRP A 865 -16.53 -33.04 -18.05
C TRP A 865 -15.02 -32.73 -17.99
N ILE A 866 -14.52 -31.81 -18.82
CA ILE A 866 -13.12 -31.37 -18.77
C ILE A 866 -12.86 -30.56 -17.48
N TYR A 867 -13.77 -29.68 -17.08
CA TYR A 867 -13.70 -28.92 -15.82
C TYR A 867 -13.58 -29.85 -14.61
N GLN A 868 -14.43 -30.89 -14.52
CA GLN A 868 -14.33 -31.93 -13.49
C GLN A 868 -12.99 -32.67 -13.53
N GLY A 869 -12.41 -32.88 -14.73
CA GLY A 869 -11.06 -33.40 -14.90
C GLY A 869 -9.97 -32.49 -14.35
N VAL A 870 -10.07 -31.17 -14.57
CA VAL A 870 -9.16 -30.17 -14.00
C VAL A 870 -9.27 -30.15 -12.47
N ILE A 871 -10.49 -30.02 -11.93
CA ILE A 871 -10.76 -30.02 -10.48
C ILE A 871 -10.09 -31.22 -9.81
N ARG A 872 -10.36 -32.43 -10.30
CA ARG A 872 -9.81 -33.66 -9.73
C ARG A 872 -8.28 -33.68 -9.72
N HIS A 873 -7.63 -33.20 -10.78
CA HIS A 873 -6.16 -33.14 -10.81
C HIS A 873 -5.58 -32.12 -9.82
N LEU A 874 -6.28 -31.01 -9.57
CA LEU A 874 -5.90 -30.02 -8.55
C LEU A 874 -6.11 -30.57 -7.13
N GLU A 875 -7.23 -31.23 -6.87
CA GLU A 875 -7.54 -31.91 -5.61
C GLU A 875 -6.53 -33.02 -5.31
N GLU A 876 -6.22 -33.89 -6.29
CA GLU A 876 -5.21 -34.96 -6.20
C GLU A 876 -3.81 -34.41 -5.84
N ARG A 877 -3.41 -33.25 -6.37
CA ARG A 877 -2.12 -32.59 -6.05
C ARG A 877 -2.10 -31.91 -4.69
N VAL A 878 -3.19 -31.25 -4.30
CA VAL A 878 -3.26 -30.46 -3.06
C VAL A 878 -3.46 -31.35 -1.83
N GLN A 879 -4.20 -32.45 -1.95
CA GLN A 879 -4.52 -33.38 -0.85
C GLN A 879 -3.34 -33.73 0.09
N PRO A 880 -2.15 -34.16 -0.38
CA PRO A 880 -1.01 -34.47 0.50
C PRO A 880 -0.43 -33.25 1.23
N MET A 881 -0.72 -32.03 0.79
CA MET A 881 -0.18 -30.79 1.39
C MET A 881 -1.10 -30.18 2.45
N ILE A 882 -2.41 -30.46 2.41
CA ILE A 882 -3.42 -29.84 3.30
C ILE A 882 -3.08 -30.04 4.78
N VAL A 883 -2.88 -31.29 5.20
CA VAL A 883 -2.64 -31.61 6.63
C VAL A 883 -1.30 -31.02 7.12
N PRO A 884 -0.16 -31.21 6.42
CA PRO A 884 1.09 -30.53 6.76
C PRO A 884 0.97 -29.01 6.82
N ALA A 885 0.31 -28.37 5.85
CA ALA A 885 0.28 -26.91 5.72
C ALA A 885 -0.66 -26.21 6.71
N ILE A 886 -1.82 -26.79 7.02
CA ILE A 886 -2.85 -26.13 7.83
C ILE A 886 -2.82 -26.60 9.29
N LEU A 887 -2.71 -27.91 9.52
CA LEU A 887 -2.88 -28.52 10.84
C LEU A 887 -1.54 -28.75 11.58
N GLU A 888 -0.45 -28.97 10.86
CA GLU A 888 0.83 -29.37 11.46
C GLU A 888 1.92 -28.28 11.41
N HIS A 889 1.90 -27.36 10.43
CA HIS A 889 2.84 -26.23 10.30
C HIS A 889 2.84 -25.28 11.51
N GLU A 890 3.84 -25.41 12.38
CA GLU A 890 4.00 -24.62 13.60
C GLU A 890 4.85 -23.35 13.36
N ALA A 891 4.22 -22.33 12.75
CA ALA A 891 4.84 -21.03 12.47
C ALA A 891 5.34 -20.28 13.74
N ILE A 892 4.77 -20.56 14.91
CA ILE A 892 5.09 -19.86 16.18
C ILE A 892 5.83 -20.83 17.12
N SER A 893 7.16 -20.88 16.97
CA SER A 893 8.01 -21.75 17.80
C SER A 893 7.91 -21.38 19.30
N GLY A 894 7.47 -22.33 20.12
CA GLY A 894 7.40 -22.19 21.58
C GLY A 894 6.00 -21.97 22.17
N LEU A 895 4.93 -21.98 21.37
CA LEU A 895 3.55 -22.12 21.89
C LEU A 895 3.12 -23.58 22.09
N SER A 896 3.76 -24.52 21.38
CA SER A 896 3.67 -25.95 21.68
C SER A 896 4.50 -26.19 22.95
N GLY A 897 3.84 -26.54 24.06
CA GLY A 897 4.46 -26.69 25.37
C GLY A 897 5.63 -27.68 25.40
N GLN A 898 6.49 -27.60 26.42
CA GLN A 898 7.58 -28.57 26.58
C GLN A 898 7.00 -29.98 26.66
N LYS A 899 7.23 -30.81 25.62
CA LYS A 899 6.79 -32.21 25.57
C LYS A 899 7.12 -32.91 26.90
N PRO A 900 6.12 -33.33 27.69
CA PRO A 900 6.37 -33.93 28.99
C PRO A 900 7.29 -35.16 28.85
N GLY A 901 8.43 -35.12 29.55
CA GLY A 901 9.44 -36.17 29.52
C GLY A 901 8.94 -37.45 30.18
N GLY A 902 8.14 -38.26 29.48
CA GLY A 902 7.55 -39.48 30.03
C GLY A 902 6.99 -40.48 29.01
N MET A 903 6.43 -40.06 27.88
CA MET A 903 5.76 -40.99 26.94
C MET A 903 6.57 -41.32 25.68
N ARG A 904 7.47 -42.31 25.82
CA ARG A 904 8.08 -43.01 24.68
C ARG A 904 7.13 -44.08 24.10
N GLY A 905 6.31 -43.65 23.13
CA GLY A 905 5.80 -44.48 22.03
C GLY A 905 4.63 -45.45 22.29
N ARG A 906 3.62 -45.39 21.41
CA ARG A 906 2.96 -46.55 20.76
C ARG A 906 1.95 -46.11 19.67
N ALA A 907 2.46 -45.36 18.69
CA ALA A 907 1.86 -45.15 17.38
C ALA A 907 2.97 -44.79 16.37
N SER A 908 2.70 -44.95 15.06
CA SER A 908 3.57 -44.54 13.94
C SER A 908 5.02 -45.07 13.88
N SER A 909 5.28 -46.32 14.29
CA SER A 909 6.54 -47.03 14.00
C SER A 909 6.53 -47.80 12.66
N PHE A 910 5.91 -47.23 11.61
CA PHE A 910 5.70 -47.94 10.34
C PHE A 910 5.63 -47.06 9.07
N VAL A 911 6.37 -45.94 9.05
CA VAL A 911 6.76 -45.25 7.80
C VAL A 911 8.26 -45.00 7.85
N ARG A 912 8.98 -45.19 6.73
CA ARG A 912 10.41 -44.89 6.64
C ARG A 912 10.63 -43.38 6.72
N GLU A 913 11.62 -42.97 7.51
CA GLU A 913 12.03 -41.57 7.74
C GLU A 913 12.78 -40.95 6.54
N SER A 914 12.45 -41.37 5.30
CA SER A 914 13.18 -41.09 4.07
C SER A 914 12.31 -40.66 2.88
N GLU A 915 10.98 -40.62 3.03
CA GLU A 915 10.02 -40.40 1.92
C GLU A 915 8.89 -39.40 2.27
N LEU A 916 9.14 -38.45 3.17
CA LEU A 916 8.25 -37.30 3.41
C LEU A 916 8.74 -36.08 2.61
N PRO A 917 8.02 -35.61 1.56
CA PRO A 917 8.59 -34.66 0.59
C PRO A 917 8.73 -33.21 1.07
N VAL A 918 8.21 -32.84 2.25
CA VAL A 918 8.06 -31.45 2.67
C VAL A 918 8.53 -31.24 4.10
N ASP A 919 9.48 -30.32 4.28
CA ASP A 919 9.89 -29.78 5.57
C ASP A 919 8.69 -29.10 6.25
N ALA A 920 8.33 -29.54 7.46
CA ALA A 920 7.15 -29.07 8.17
C ALA A 920 7.15 -27.56 8.45
N GLN A 921 8.30 -26.88 8.44
CA GLN A 921 8.38 -25.42 8.55
C GLN A 921 8.10 -24.67 7.22
N LYS A 922 8.10 -25.39 6.08
CA LYS A 922 7.85 -24.84 4.74
C LYS A 922 6.54 -25.34 4.12
N ALA A 923 5.76 -26.16 4.84
CA ALA A 923 4.54 -26.77 4.29
C ALA A 923 3.50 -25.74 3.80
N LEU A 924 3.28 -24.66 4.57
CA LEU A 924 2.39 -23.57 4.18
C LEU A 924 2.89 -22.82 2.93
N ASP A 925 4.19 -22.47 2.89
CA ASP A 925 4.82 -21.86 1.72
C ASP A 925 4.73 -22.74 0.46
N THR A 926 4.80 -24.06 0.63
CA THR A 926 4.71 -25.03 -0.47
C THR A 926 3.29 -25.08 -1.05
N LEU A 927 2.27 -25.13 -0.19
CA LEU A 927 0.86 -25.07 -0.61
C LEU A 927 0.55 -23.75 -1.34
N LEU A 928 1.00 -22.62 -0.81
CA LEU A 928 0.84 -21.30 -1.44
C LEU A 928 1.56 -21.20 -2.79
N GLN A 929 2.71 -21.87 -2.95
CA GLN A 929 3.43 -21.94 -4.24
C GLN A 929 2.68 -22.77 -5.28
N GLU A 930 2.13 -23.95 -4.95
CA GLU A 930 1.31 -24.73 -5.89
C GLU A 930 0.00 -23.99 -6.25
N LEU A 931 -0.71 -23.39 -5.29
CA LEU A 931 -1.89 -22.55 -5.58
C LEU A 931 -1.55 -21.40 -6.54
N THR A 932 -0.40 -20.76 -6.35
CA THR A 932 0.14 -19.73 -7.26
C THR A 932 0.51 -20.31 -8.63
N ALA A 933 1.04 -21.53 -8.70
CA ALA A 933 1.34 -22.22 -9.96
C ALA A 933 0.07 -22.56 -10.75
N PHE A 934 -0.99 -23.05 -10.08
CA PHE A 934 -2.28 -23.31 -10.71
C PHE A 934 -2.94 -22.04 -11.22
N HIS A 935 -2.98 -20.97 -10.43
CA HIS A 935 -3.52 -19.68 -10.89
C HIS A 935 -2.76 -19.17 -12.13
N ARG A 936 -1.43 -19.31 -12.14
CA ARG A 936 -0.61 -18.96 -13.30
C ARG A 936 -0.88 -19.84 -14.52
N SER A 937 -0.99 -21.17 -14.39
CA SER A 937 -1.29 -22.05 -15.54
C SER A 937 -2.66 -21.72 -16.14
N LEU A 938 -3.70 -21.56 -15.32
CA LEU A 938 -5.04 -21.14 -15.76
C LEU A 938 -5.00 -19.78 -16.50
N GLY A 939 -4.27 -18.80 -15.96
CA GLY A 939 -4.09 -17.49 -16.58
C GLY A 939 -3.28 -17.53 -17.88
N PHE A 940 -2.15 -18.25 -17.93
CA PHE A 940 -1.32 -18.40 -19.13
C PHE A 940 -2.04 -19.13 -20.27
N HIS A 941 -2.94 -20.07 -19.95
CA HIS A 941 -3.81 -20.71 -20.92
C HIS A 941 -5.08 -19.91 -21.27
N GLY A 942 -5.29 -18.73 -20.68
CA GLY A 942 -6.38 -17.83 -21.00
C GLY A 942 -7.77 -18.31 -20.60
N VAL A 943 -7.89 -19.05 -19.49
CA VAL A 943 -9.19 -19.46 -18.93
C VAL A 943 -10.01 -18.22 -18.55
N ASP A 944 -11.33 -18.25 -18.79
CA ASP A 944 -12.23 -17.14 -18.46
C ASP A 944 -12.23 -16.84 -16.93
N PRO A 945 -12.14 -15.57 -16.47
CA PRO A 945 -11.97 -15.26 -15.04
C PRO A 945 -13.05 -15.83 -14.12
N GLU A 946 -14.31 -15.81 -14.52
CA GLU A 946 -15.43 -16.41 -13.76
C GLU A 946 -15.29 -17.94 -13.62
N VAL A 947 -14.59 -18.61 -14.54
CA VAL A 947 -14.29 -20.06 -14.42
C VAL A 947 -13.10 -20.27 -13.46
N ILE A 948 -12.10 -19.39 -13.47
CA ILE A 948 -10.99 -19.42 -12.50
C ILE A 948 -11.52 -19.25 -11.07
N ILE A 949 -12.44 -18.30 -10.84
CA ILE A 949 -13.09 -18.09 -9.53
C ILE A 949 -13.82 -19.36 -9.08
N GLN A 950 -14.53 -20.05 -9.98
CA GLN A 950 -15.22 -21.31 -9.66
C GLN A 950 -14.24 -22.45 -9.35
N VAL A 951 -13.13 -22.56 -10.08
CA VAL A 951 -12.06 -23.53 -9.79
C VAL A 951 -11.51 -23.32 -8.37
N PHE A 952 -11.16 -22.09 -8.00
CA PHE A 952 -10.64 -21.83 -6.65
C PHE A 952 -11.71 -21.97 -5.57
N ARG A 953 -12.97 -21.62 -5.82
CA ARG A 953 -14.08 -21.88 -4.89
C ARG A 953 -14.22 -23.37 -4.56
N GLN A 954 -14.13 -24.24 -5.56
CA GLN A 954 -14.13 -25.70 -5.37
C GLN A 954 -12.89 -26.16 -4.59
N LEU A 955 -11.70 -25.67 -4.97
CA LEU A 955 -10.45 -26.07 -4.33
C LEU A 955 -10.34 -25.62 -2.86
N PHE A 956 -10.83 -24.43 -2.51
CA PHE A 956 -10.87 -23.96 -1.12
C PHE A 956 -11.95 -24.69 -0.29
N TYR A 957 -13.08 -25.08 -0.88
CA TYR A 957 -14.01 -26.00 -0.24
C TYR A 957 -13.36 -27.36 0.06
N PHE A 958 -12.62 -27.93 -0.90
CA PHE A 958 -11.90 -29.20 -0.71
C PHE A 958 -10.84 -29.08 0.40
N ILE A 959 -10.07 -27.99 0.42
CA ILE A 959 -9.10 -27.66 1.48
C ILE A 959 -9.79 -27.57 2.85
N SER A 960 -10.94 -26.88 2.93
CA SER A 960 -11.76 -26.72 4.14
C SER A 960 -12.27 -28.08 4.65
N ALA A 961 -12.89 -28.88 3.77
CA ALA A 961 -13.45 -30.19 4.07
C ALA A 961 -12.38 -31.20 4.52
N SER A 962 -11.26 -31.32 3.79
CA SER A 962 -10.15 -32.21 4.17
C SER A 962 -9.48 -31.77 5.48
N SER A 963 -9.38 -30.47 5.76
CA SER A 963 -8.85 -29.96 7.03
C SER A 963 -9.78 -30.28 8.20
N LEU A 964 -11.07 -29.97 8.07
CA LEU A 964 -12.06 -30.18 9.13
C LEU A 964 -12.26 -31.68 9.41
N ASN A 965 -12.30 -32.52 8.38
CA ASN A 965 -12.41 -33.97 8.55
C ASN A 965 -11.20 -34.55 9.30
N ASN A 966 -9.98 -34.08 9.03
CA ASN A 966 -8.80 -34.51 9.80
C ASN A 966 -8.87 -34.04 11.26
N LEU A 967 -9.32 -32.80 11.51
CA LEU A 967 -9.53 -32.27 12.87
C LEU A 967 -10.57 -33.09 13.66
N LEU A 968 -11.70 -33.45 13.03
CA LEU A 968 -12.78 -34.25 13.62
C LEU A 968 -12.40 -35.72 13.90
N LEU A 969 -11.28 -36.19 13.35
CA LEU A 969 -10.74 -37.54 13.53
C LEU A 969 -9.52 -37.60 14.47
N ARG A 970 -8.81 -36.48 14.67
CA ARG A 970 -7.55 -36.42 15.43
C ARG A 970 -7.66 -35.60 16.72
N LYS A 971 -7.79 -36.28 17.85
CA LYS A 971 -7.79 -35.67 19.20
C LYS A 971 -6.55 -34.83 19.50
N ASP A 972 -5.40 -35.19 18.92
CA ASP A 972 -4.11 -34.50 19.04
C ASP A 972 -4.07 -33.10 18.41
N LEU A 973 -5.11 -32.72 17.66
CA LEU A 973 -5.24 -31.40 17.03
C LEU A 973 -6.27 -30.49 17.72
N CYS A 974 -7.01 -31.01 18.71
CA CYS A 974 -8.12 -30.30 19.36
C CYS A 974 -7.69 -29.65 20.69
N HIS A 975 -6.90 -28.58 20.62
CA HIS A 975 -6.51 -27.76 21.78
C HIS A 975 -6.35 -26.28 21.42
N TRP A 976 -6.32 -25.39 22.42
CA TRP A 976 -6.35 -23.93 22.21
C TRP A 976 -5.27 -23.43 21.22
N THR A 977 -4.01 -23.84 21.45
CA THR A 977 -2.87 -23.47 20.60
C THR A 977 -3.03 -23.93 19.16
N LYS A 978 -3.60 -25.12 18.90
CA LYS A 978 -3.88 -25.57 17.52
C LYS A 978 -4.97 -24.74 16.87
N GLY A 979 -5.98 -24.29 17.61
CA GLY A 979 -6.95 -23.30 17.14
C GLY A 979 -6.27 -22.02 16.65
N MET A 980 -5.34 -21.46 17.43
CA MET A 980 -4.60 -20.25 17.05
C MET A 980 -3.64 -20.48 15.86
N GLN A 981 -2.98 -21.64 15.80
CA GLN A 981 -2.12 -22.06 14.69
C GLN A 981 -2.91 -22.20 13.38
N ILE A 982 -4.03 -22.93 13.40
CA ILE A 982 -4.90 -23.13 12.23
C ILE A 982 -5.43 -21.77 11.74
N ARG A 983 -5.88 -20.90 12.65
CA ARG A 983 -6.32 -19.54 12.30
C ARG A 983 -5.22 -18.69 11.66
N TYR A 984 -3.98 -18.80 12.15
CA TYR A 984 -2.83 -18.14 11.52
C TYR A 984 -2.56 -18.67 10.11
N ASN A 985 -2.54 -19.99 9.93
CA ASN A 985 -2.28 -20.64 8.64
C ASN A 985 -3.39 -20.33 7.62
N LEU A 986 -4.65 -20.30 8.05
CA LEU A 986 -5.80 -19.85 7.24
C LEU A 986 -5.68 -18.37 6.84
N SER A 987 -5.22 -17.48 7.73
CA SER A 987 -5.09 -16.05 7.40
C SER A 987 -4.13 -15.75 6.24
N HIS A 988 -3.14 -16.62 6.00
CA HIS A 988 -2.29 -16.56 4.81
C HIS A 988 -3.00 -17.02 3.53
N LEU A 989 -3.88 -18.02 3.62
CA LEU A 989 -4.72 -18.45 2.50
C LEU A 989 -5.76 -17.37 2.16
N GLU A 990 -6.38 -16.74 3.16
CA GLU A 990 -7.23 -15.57 2.97
C GLU A 990 -6.46 -14.42 2.30
N GLN A 991 -5.25 -14.11 2.76
CA GLN A 991 -4.43 -13.05 2.17
C GLN A 991 -4.06 -13.37 0.72
N TRP A 992 -3.74 -14.63 0.42
CA TRP A 992 -3.46 -15.07 -0.95
C TRP A 992 -4.67 -14.87 -1.88
N ILE A 993 -5.90 -15.15 -1.41
CA ILE A 993 -7.13 -14.90 -2.17
C ILE A 993 -7.26 -13.41 -2.52
N ARG A 994 -7.02 -12.52 -1.54
CA ARG A 994 -7.03 -11.06 -1.72
C ARG A 994 -5.94 -10.60 -2.70
N ASP A 995 -4.72 -11.10 -2.54
CA ASP A 995 -3.57 -10.78 -3.40
C ASP A 995 -3.79 -11.19 -4.87
N GLN A 996 -4.55 -12.27 -5.14
CA GLN A 996 -4.90 -12.68 -6.50
C GLN A 996 -6.12 -11.95 -7.08
N ARG A 997 -6.79 -11.06 -6.32
CA ARG A 997 -8.00 -10.31 -6.73
C ARG A 997 -9.20 -11.18 -7.16
N MET A 998 -9.35 -12.36 -6.55
CA MET A 998 -10.58 -13.14 -6.70
C MET A 998 -11.73 -12.40 -6.01
N GLN A 999 -12.97 -12.49 -6.52
CA GLN A 999 -14.16 -11.90 -5.87
C GLN A 999 -14.30 -12.44 -4.44
N GLU A 1000 -13.95 -11.61 -3.45
CA GLU A 1000 -13.46 -12.08 -2.15
C GLU A 1000 -14.49 -12.97 -1.41
N THR A 1001 -15.74 -12.52 -1.31
CA THR A 1001 -16.80 -13.17 -0.51
C THR A 1001 -17.02 -14.64 -0.90
N LYS A 1002 -17.34 -14.92 -2.16
CA LYS A 1002 -17.79 -16.23 -2.65
C LYS A 1002 -16.77 -17.37 -2.44
N VAL A 1003 -15.49 -17.03 -2.30
CA VAL A 1003 -14.39 -17.97 -2.07
C VAL A 1003 -14.08 -18.07 -0.57
N LEU A 1004 -13.99 -16.94 0.14
CA LEU A 1004 -13.76 -16.91 1.59
C LEU A 1004 -14.86 -17.62 2.38
N ASP A 1005 -16.11 -17.59 1.90
CA ASP A 1005 -17.25 -18.33 2.47
C ASP A 1005 -16.97 -19.84 2.61
N THR A 1006 -16.17 -20.43 1.71
CA THR A 1006 -15.88 -21.87 1.71
C THR A 1006 -14.92 -22.30 2.83
N LEU A 1007 -14.13 -21.37 3.37
CA LEU A 1007 -13.22 -21.61 4.50
C LEU A 1007 -13.92 -21.46 5.86
N GLN A 1008 -15.13 -20.91 5.92
CA GLN A 1008 -15.81 -20.62 7.19
C GLN A 1008 -15.98 -21.83 8.13
N PRO A 1009 -16.28 -23.06 7.68
CA PRO A 1009 -16.34 -24.22 8.58
C PRO A 1009 -15.03 -24.47 9.35
N ILE A 1010 -13.87 -24.45 8.69
CA ILE A 1010 -12.58 -24.64 9.37
C ILE A 1010 -12.14 -23.41 10.18
N VAL A 1011 -12.52 -22.19 9.75
CA VAL A 1011 -12.32 -20.95 10.53
C VAL A 1011 -13.13 -21.00 11.84
N GLN A 1012 -14.42 -21.36 11.78
CA GLN A 1012 -15.29 -21.48 12.96
C GLN A 1012 -14.84 -22.62 13.87
N ALA A 1013 -14.37 -23.75 13.33
CA ALA A 1013 -13.78 -24.82 14.13
C ALA A 1013 -12.52 -24.34 14.89
N ALA A 1014 -11.65 -23.56 14.23
CA ALA A 1014 -10.49 -22.95 14.88
C ALA A 1014 -10.88 -21.90 15.94
N GLN A 1015 -11.97 -21.14 15.72
CA GLN A 1015 -12.53 -20.20 16.70
C GLN A 1015 -13.13 -20.94 17.91
N LEU A 1016 -13.85 -22.05 17.70
CA LEU A 1016 -14.43 -22.90 18.75
C LEU A 1016 -13.36 -23.50 19.67
N LEU A 1017 -12.19 -23.85 19.14
CA LEU A 1017 -11.02 -24.22 19.95
C LEU A 1017 -10.52 -23.04 20.80
N GLN A 1018 -10.46 -21.82 20.25
CA GLN A 1018 -10.02 -20.61 20.95
C GLN A 1018 -11.03 -20.04 21.96
N ALA A 1019 -12.33 -20.31 21.78
CA ALA A 1019 -13.41 -19.72 22.57
C ALA A 1019 -13.37 -20.13 24.05
N ARG A 1020 -13.95 -19.28 24.91
CA ARG A 1020 -14.30 -19.67 26.28
C ARG A 1020 -15.47 -20.66 26.26
N LYS A 1021 -15.54 -21.50 27.29
CA LYS A 1021 -16.39 -22.71 27.33
C LYS A 1021 -17.13 -22.79 28.67
N THR A 1022 -17.56 -21.63 29.18
CA THR A 1022 -18.35 -21.51 30.40
C THR A 1022 -19.84 -21.56 30.09
N ASP A 1023 -20.66 -21.90 31.10
CA ASP A 1023 -22.12 -21.97 30.95
C ASP A 1023 -22.78 -20.63 30.56
N GLU A 1024 -22.06 -19.49 30.64
CA GLU A 1024 -22.47 -18.17 30.15
C GLU A 1024 -22.15 -17.96 28.65
N ASP A 1025 -21.05 -18.54 28.15
CA ASP A 1025 -20.63 -18.38 26.74
C ASP A 1025 -21.52 -19.18 25.75
N VAL A 1026 -22.41 -20.06 26.23
CA VAL A 1026 -23.19 -21.04 25.43
C VAL A 1026 -23.86 -20.40 24.21
N GLN A 1027 -24.60 -19.31 24.40
CA GLN A 1027 -25.30 -18.63 23.29
C GLN A 1027 -24.30 -18.07 22.27
N SER A 1028 -23.23 -17.41 22.74
CA SER A 1028 -22.21 -16.84 21.86
C SER A 1028 -21.49 -17.90 21.01
N VAL A 1029 -21.32 -19.12 21.55
CA VAL A 1029 -20.74 -20.25 20.82
C VAL A 1029 -21.70 -20.81 19.78
N CYS A 1030 -23.00 -20.89 20.08
CA CYS A 1030 -24.04 -21.27 19.12
C CYS A 1030 -24.17 -20.24 17.98
N ASP A 1031 -24.12 -18.93 18.30
CA ASP A 1031 -24.24 -17.85 17.31
C ASP A 1031 -23.01 -17.77 16.39
N MET A 1032 -21.80 -17.97 16.94
CA MET A 1032 -20.53 -17.95 16.21
C MET A 1032 -20.36 -19.13 15.23
N CYS A 1033 -20.96 -20.29 15.51
CA CYS A 1033 -20.73 -21.53 14.75
C CYS A 1033 -21.82 -21.81 13.69
N ASP A 1034 -22.25 -20.80 12.94
CA ASP A 1034 -23.39 -20.91 12.01
C ASP A 1034 -23.14 -21.71 10.71
N LYS A 1035 -21.89 -22.06 10.39
CA LYS A 1035 -21.50 -22.91 9.24
C LYS A 1035 -21.03 -24.31 9.65
N LEU A 1036 -21.11 -24.66 10.93
CA LEU A 1036 -20.82 -26.01 11.44
C LEU A 1036 -22.12 -26.72 11.81
N SER A 1037 -22.21 -28.02 11.53
CA SER A 1037 -23.35 -28.80 12.02
C SER A 1037 -23.27 -29.01 13.53
N MET A 1038 -24.43 -29.18 14.18
CA MET A 1038 -24.52 -29.54 15.60
C MET A 1038 -23.59 -30.70 15.97
N TYR A 1039 -23.53 -31.75 15.13
CA TYR A 1039 -22.67 -32.91 15.33
C TYR A 1039 -21.18 -32.56 15.30
N GLN A 1040 -20.75 -31.62 14.45
CA GLN A 1040 -19.37 -31.16 14.36
C GLN A 1040 -18.96 -30.34 15.59
N ILE A 1041 -19.81 -29.40 16.02
CA ILE A 1041 -19.58 -28.59 17.23
C ILE A 1041 -19.42 -29.50 18.45
N ILE A 1042 -20.36 -30.41 18.67
CA ILE A 1042 -20.32 -31.38 19.77
C ILE A 1042 -19.11 -32.32 19.65
N LYS A 1043 -18.70 -32.73 18.45
CA LYS A 1043 -17.51 -33.56 18.25
C LYS A 1043 -16.22 -32.83 18.61
N ILE A 1044 -16.06 -31.57 18.20
CA ILE A 1044 -14.88 -30.74 18.54
C ILE A 1044 -14.79 -30.53 20.05
N LEU A 1045 -15.91 -30.19 20.71
CA LEU A 1045 -15.96 -30.02 22.18
C LEU A 1045 -15.62 -31.32 22.94
N ASN A 1046 -16.05 -32.49 22.44
CA ASN A 1046 -15.71 -33.80 23.03
C ASN A 1046 -14.27 -34.26 22.75
N LEU A 1047 -13.64 -33.79 21.66
CA LEU A 1047 -12.24 -34.07 21.36
C LEU A 1047 -11.27 -33.10 22.04
N TYR A 1048 -11.76 -32.01 22.63
CA TYR A 1048 -10.94 -30.98 23.24
C TYR A 1048 -10.09 -31.52 24.39
N THR A 1049 -8.76 -31.48 24.22
CA THR A 1049 -7.79 -31.91 25.25
C THR A 1049 -6.87 -30.75 25.63
N PRO A 1050 -6.98 -30.22 26.86
CA PRO A 1050 -6.03 -29.24 27.41
C PRO A 1050 -4.57 -29.60 27.17
N ALA A 1051 -3.78 -28.65 26.66
CA ALA A 1051 -2.35 -28.85 26.38
C ALA A 1051 -1.43 -28.36 27.51
N ASP A 1052 -1.81 -27.26 28.18
CA ASP A 1052 -1.08 -26.67 29.31
C ASP A 1052 -1.88 -26.77 30.63
N GLU A 1053 -1.18 -26.67 31.77
CA GLU A 1053 -1.77 -26.68 33.13
C GLU A 1053 -2.75 -25.53 33.41
N PHE A 1054 -2.85 -24.55 32.50
CA PHE A 1054 -3.74 -23.39 32.58
C PHE A 1054 -5.05 -23.57 31.77
N GLU A 1055 -5.24 -24.70 31.09
CA GLU A 1055 -6.47 -25.03 30.36
C GLU A 1055 -7.34 -26.02 31.14
N GLU A 1056 -8.59 -25.65 31.42
CA GLU A 1056 -9.57 -26.58 32.00
C GLU A 1056 -10.24 -27.47 30.92
N ARG A 1057 -10.67 -28.67 31.32
CA ARG A 1057 -11.47 -29.55 30.43
C ARG A 1057 -12.87 -29.00 30.26
N VAL A 1058 -13.42 -29.13 29.06
CA VAL A 1058 -14.79 -28.70 28.72
C VAL A 1058 -15.81 -29.36 29.66
N PRO A 1059 -16.64 -28.58 30.39
CA PRO A 1059 -17.65 -29.16 31.28
C PRO A 1059 -18.72 -29.96 30.52
N ILE A 1060 -19.12 -31.11 31.09
CA ILE A 1060 -20.21 -31.92 30.53
C ILE A 1060 -21.56 -31.17 30.60
N SER A 1061 -21.72 -30.24 31.55
CA SER A 1061 -22.85 -29.30 31.61
C SER A 1061 -22.90 -28.40 30.38
N PHE A 1062 -21.78 -27.77 30.03
CA PHE A 1062 -21.63 -26.89 28.87
C PHE A 1062 -21.97 -27.62 27.57
N ILE A 1063 -21.38 -28.82 27.36
CA ILE A 1063 -21.67 -29.63 26.17
C ILE A 1063 -23.16 -29.96 26.07
N ARG A 1064 -23.84 -30.31 27.17
CA ARG A 1064 -25.28 -30.58 27.18
C ARG A 1064 -26.13 -29.34 26.92
N LYS A 1065 -25.73 -28.17 27.43
CA LYS A 1065 -26.41 -26.89 27.17
C LYS A 1065 -26.30 -26.49 25.70
N VAL A 1066 -25.09 -26.50 25.14
CA VAL A 1066 -24.86 -26.29 23.70
C VAL A 1066 -25.65 -27.29 22.85
N GLN A 1067 -25.71 -28.57 23.27
CA GLN A 1067 -26.50 -29.58 22.58
C GLN A 1067 -28.00 -29.24 22.54
N ALA A 1068 -28.58 -28.80 23.67
CA ALA A 1068 -29.99 -28.42 23.74
C ALA A 1068 -30.32 -27.18 22.89
N THR A 1069 -29.54 -26.10 23.04
CA THR A 1069 -29.75 -24.85 22.29
C THR A 1069 -29.61 -25.05 20.77
N LEU A 1070 -28.73 -25.96 20.32
CA LEU A 1070 -28.63 -26.30 18.90
C LEU A 1070 -29.77 -27.21 18.42
N GLN A 1071 -30.36 -28.05 19.27
CA GLN A 1071 -31.55 -28.83 18.92
C GLN A 1071 -32.80 -27.97 18.71
N GLU A 1072 -32.90 -26.82 19.39
CA GLU A 1072 -33.97 -25.83 19.17
C GLU A 1072 -33.80 -25.06 17.84
N ARG A 1073 -32.57 -25.00 17.30
CA ARG A 1073 -32.23 -24.35 16.03
C ARG A 1073 -32.34 -25.28 14.82
N ALA A 1074 -32.16 -26.58 15.02
CA ALA A 1074 -32.05 -27.57 13.95
C ALA A 1074 -33.38 -27.79 13.20
N GLY A 1075 -33.47 -27.27 11.97
CA GLY A 1075 -34.59 -27.54 11.07
C GLY A 1075 -34.62 -29.01 10.60
N PRO A 1076 -35.78 -29.53 10.14
CA PRO A 1076 -35.98 -30.95 9.80
C PRO A 1076 -35.23 -31.45 8.55
N GLN A 1077 -34.23 -30.70 8.06
CA GLN A 1077 -33.36 -31.04 6.95
C GLN A 1077 -31.86 -30.83 7.25
N GLU A 1078 -31.47 -30.50 8.48
CA GLU A 1078 -30.04 -30.44 8.82
C GLU A 1078 -29.36 -31.80 8.63
N GLN A 1079 -28.28 -31.80 7.85
CA GLN A 1079 -27.63 -33.05 7.42
C GLN A 1079 -26.97 -33.74 8.61
N ALA A 1080 -27.36 -35.00 8.86
CA ALA A 1080 -26.82 -35.84 9.93
C ALA A 1080 -25.36 -36.33 9.69
N THR A 1081 -24.63 -35.67 8.80
CA THR A 1081 -23.26 -36.00 8.39
C THR A 1081 -22.26 -35.28 9.29
N LEU A 1082 -21.51 -36.06 10.07
CA LEU A 1082 -20.43 -35.52 10.91
C LEU A 1082 -19.27 -34.97 10.05
N LEU A 1083 -18.92 -35.63 8.96
CA LEU A 1083 -17.82 -35.26 8.07
C LEU A 1083 -18.35 -34.46 6.88
N MET A 1084 -17.58 -33.48 6.40
CA MET A 1084 -17.85 -32.78 5.14
C MET A 1084 -17.57 -33.71 3.95
N GLU A 1085 -18.38 -33.61 2.90
CA GLU A 1085 -18.23 -34.43 1.70
C GLU A 1085 -17.07 -33.95 0.82
N THR A 1086 -15.89 -34.55 0.94
CA THR A 1086 -14.70 -34.23 0.10
C THR A 1086 -14.87 -34.60 -1.38
N LYS A 1087 -16.04 -35.09 -1.79
CA LYS A 1087 -16.42 -35.36 -3.20
C LYS A 1087 -17.55 -34.46 -3.69
N PHE A 1088 -18.05 -33.54 -2.86
CA PHE A 1088 -19.02 -32.55 -3.28
C PHE A 1088 -18.40 -31.60 -4.31
N SER A 1089 -19.13 -31.35 -5.40
CA SER A 1089 -18.75 -30.39 -6.45
C SER A 1089 -19.83 -29.33 -6.58
N TYR A 1090 -19.44 -28.05 -6.54
CA TYR A 1090 -20.36 -26.98 -6.93
C TYR A 1090 -20.82 -27.16 -8.39
N PRO A 1091 -22.09 -26.86 -8.73
CA PRO A 1091 -22.55 -26.81 -10.11
C PRO A 1091 -21.85 -25.68 -10.88
N VAL A 1092 -20.99 -26.04 -11.84
CA VAL A 1092 -20.25 -25.10 -12.67
C VAL A 1092 -21.17 -24.37 -13.66
N ARG A 1093 -20.92 -23.08 -13.90
CA ARG A 1093 -21.58 -22.26 -14.91
C ARG A 1093 -20.55 -21.63 -15.83
N PHE A 1094 -20.83 -21.66 -17.13
CA PHE A 1094 -20.02 -21.02 -18.15
C PHE A 1094 -20.76 -19.78 -18.68
N PRO A 1095 -20.61 -18.59 -18.05
CA PRO A 1095 -21.17 -17.36 -18.58
C PRO A 1095 -20.59 -17.08 -19.97
N PHE A 1096 -21.37 -16.41 -20.82
CA PHE A 1096 -20.90 -16.01 -22.14
C PHE A 1096 -19.79 -14.97 -21.99
N ASN A 1097 -18.65 -15.21 -22.66
CA ASN A 1097 -17.54 -14.26 -22.71
C ASN A 1097 -17.22 -13.97 -24.19
N PRO A 1098 -17.71 -12.86 -24.77
CA PRO A 1098 -17.45 -12.52 -26.17
C PRO A 1098 -15.96 -12.30 -26.44
N SER A 1099 -15.61 -12.13 -27.71
CA SER A 1099 -14.23 -11.87 -28.14
C SER A 1099 -14.11 -10.61 -28.97
N ASN A 1100 -13.10 -9.79 -28.64
CA ASN A 1100 -12.73 -8.60 -29.41
C ASN A 1100 -11.72 -8.92 -30.53
N ILE A 1101 -11.44 -10.22 -30.78
CA ILE A 1101 -10.52 -10.67 -31.83
C ILE A 1101 -11.25 -10.67 -33.18
N ARG A 1102 -10.70 -9.92 -34.14
CA ARG A 1102 -11.19 -9.80 -35.51
C ARG A 1102 -10.78 -11.02 -36.34
N LEU A 1103 -11.76 -11.80 -36.84
CA LEU A 1103 -11.50 -13.05 -37.57
C LEU A 1103 -10.76 -12.80 -38.89
N GLU A 1104 -11.00 -11.66 -39.54
CA GLU A 1104 -10.30 -11.28 -40.77
C GLU A 1104 -8.81 -11.00 -40.57
N ASP A 1105 -8.36 -10.68 -39.34
CA ASP A 1105 -6.96 -10.40 -39.03
C ASP A 1105 -6.18 -11.69 -38.68
N ILE A 1106 -6.84 -12.81 -38.36
CA ILE A 1106 -6.16 -14.04 -37.90
C ILE A 1106 -5.39 -14.71 -39.05
N GLU A 1107 -4.14 -15.07 -38.80
CA GLU A 1107 -3.29 -15.86 -39.70
C GLU A 1107 -2.91 -17.20 -39.06
N ILE A 1108 -2.43 -18.14 -39.87
CA ILE A 1108 -2.01 -19.48 -39.40
C ILE A 1108 -0.49 -19.47 -39.18
N PRO A 1109 0.00 -19.64 -37.94
CA PRO A 1109 1.42 -19.79 -37.67
C PRO A 1109 1.97 -21.10 -38.26
N GLU A 1110 3.13 -21.03 -38.93
CA GLU A 1110 3.78 -22.17 -39.60
C GLU A 1110 3.97 -23.39 -38.68
N CYS A 1111 4.18 -23.16 -37.37
CA CYS A 1111 4.35 -24.19 -36.36
C CYS A 1111 3.12 -25.08 -36.12
N LEU A 1112 1.93 -24.72 -36.63
CA LEU A 1112 0.74 -25.58 -36.62
C LEU A 1112 0.71 -26.58 -37.79
N ASN A 1113 1.54 -26.37 -38.84
CA ASN A 1113 1.61 -27.21 -40.04
C ASN A 1113 0.22 -27.51 -40.68
N LEU A 1114 -0.49 -26.44 -41.06
CA LEU A 1114 -1.81 -26.49 -41.71
C LEU A 1114 -1.83 -25.88 -43.13
N PRO A 1115 -0.91 -26.24 -44.06
CA PRO A 1115 -0.81 -25.62 -45.39
C PRO A 1115 -2.01 -25.87 -46.32
N MET A 1116 -2.91 -26.79 -45.96
CA MET A 1116 -4.15 -27.08 -46.67
C MET A 1116 -5.27 -26.06 -46.42
N LEU A 1117 -5.18 -25.27 -45.35
CA LEU A 1117 -6.15 -24.20 -45.05
C LEU A 1117 -5.83 -22.94 -45.87
N LYS A 1118 -6.79 -22.44 -46.63
CA LYS A 1118 -6.65 -21.17 -47.37
C LYS A 1118 -7.54 -20.09 -46.76
N LYS A 1119 -6.98 -18.92 -46.49
CA LYS A 1119 -7.73 -17.76 -45.98
C LYS A 1119 -8.64 -17.17 -47.06
N VAL A 1120 -9.91 -16.99 -46.72
CA VAL A 1120 -10.97 -16.37 -47.52
C VAL A 1120 -11.49 -15.13 -46.81
#